data_AF-A0A7W5FEJ0-F1
#
_entry.id   AF-A0A7W5FEJ0-F1
#
_cell.length_a   1.000
_cell.length_b   1.000
_cell.length_c   1.000
_cell.angle_alpha   90.00
_cell.angle_beta   90.00
_cell.angle_gamma   90.00
#
_symmetry.space_group_name_H-M   'P 1'
#
loop_
_entity.id
_entity.type
_entity.pdbx_description
1 polymer ?
#
loop_
_entity_poly.entity_id
_entity_poly.type
_entity_poly.pdbx_seq_one_letter_code
_entity_poly.pdbx_strand_id
1 'polypeptide(L)'
;MSVRAPLPLRRLFAAAATLAVTAAGLAATTGPAAAVDPPGPLPAVGAGTTFLDGNAFVGGFDDPAWYRANIPFLEVPDRQIQDVYYYRWKTWKEHLVYTGPQFGWISSEFLDPVSYGAPYGGISAAAGHHINEGRWVRSAQYLDDYINYWLTGPGAGPKPAVEAVNPNTTDWGHEYSFWAASAVWNRYLINGDRAFVTAQQPALQRFYDRWNVQFNAALGLYWQVPVWDASELSAASYQSPDPYHGGAGYRPSINAYQYGDARAIAAIAALNGDTVTAGAYNARAAALKTAMDNRLWDPQRNFYYHVMRDQNPGLGKLDTREHIGFVPWMFNMPDAGRSVAWAQVTDPQGFYSGYGPTTAERRSPQFMRDALSGCCRWNGPSWPYATAQVLSGLANLLQDYPAQPYADSADYVDLLHKYALTQYRDGVPYVAEAHHPDENRWIYDGRGHSEDYNHSTYVDNVISGLIGVDGRADNAVTITPLAPATWDYFLLENTPYHGHNLTVLWDRTGTRYGRGAGLKVFVDGAQVAAQAGLNPLTVTVGDPVTPPGTEGRVDIAANSQRHGNGAAQPFASYTFQVDNAWRIIDGNIFEHTVPQNTRWTSYGSPNASDHAGVDFGRPVTVDDVRLYFYDDGGGVRVPASYDLQYFTGAEWRTVPGQNRSPGGTSPAVNGLTRITFPAVIATRLRVVAPNRGGGVGWGLSEFQVWSRPTFKIFNRHSGKLLAVNNASTADSAPVQQYSDTGTMDHRWELVDNGDGYFRIKNLNSGKVLGVAGMSTADSAQVVQYDDNGTADHLWLPVDAGDGNFKLVNRHSGKLLAVDRMSTADSADVQQYRDNGTADQQWQLRSSIGR
;
A
#
# COMPACT_ATOMS: atom_id res chain seq x y z
N MET A 1 -1.96 53.04 -16.39
CA MET A 1 -2.92 53.60 -17.36
C MET A 1 -2.94 52.70 -18.60
N SER A 2 -4.12 52.47 -19.19
CA SER A 2 -4.45 52.27 -20.62
C SER A 2 -3.52 51.46 -21.57
N VAL A 3 -4.02 50.62 -22.51
CA VAL A 3 -5.40 50.19 -22.82
C VAL A 3 -5.39 48.89 -23.67
N ARG A 4 -6.48 48.11 -23.59
CA ARG A 4 -6.99 47.00 -24.45
C ARG A 4 -6.18 46.49 -25.68
N ALA A 5 -6.17 45.16 -25.86
CA ALA A 5 -5.93 44.46 -27.13
C ALA A 5 -7.14 44.59 -28.12
N PRO A 6 -7.05 44.12 -29.39
CA PRO A 6 -7.34 42.70 -29.69
C PRO A 6 -6.63 42.04 -30.91
N LEU A 7 -6.92 40.74 -31.07
CA LEU A 7 -6.83 39.80 -32.23
C LEU A 7 -7.39 40.35 -33.57
N PRO A 8 -7.19 39.74 -34.80
CA PRO A 8 -7.44 38.30 -35.06
C PRO A 8 -6.77 37.53 -36.26
N LEU A 9 -7.15 36.24 -36.29
CA LEU A 9 -7.00 35.11 -37.24
C LEU A 9 -6.99 35.36 -38.77
N ARG A 10 -6.44 34.36 -39.50
CA ARG A 10 -6.98 33.62 -40.68
C ARG A 10 -5.98 32.49 -41.05
N ARG A 11 -6.27 31.31 -41.66
CA ARG A 11 -7.47 30.61 -42.20
C ARG A 11 -7.07 29.11 -42.43
N LEU A 12 -7.90 28.04 -42.49
CA LEU A 12 -9.32 27.77 -42.82
C LEU A 12 -9.71 27.97 -44.30
N PHE A 13 -10.44 27.09 -45.02
CA PHE A 13 -11.13 25.82 -44.73
C PHE A 13 -10.66 24.75 -45.80
N ALA A 14 -11.35 23.70 -46.30
CA ALA A 14 -12.75 23.23 -46.20
C ALA A 14 -12.96 21.77 -46.67
N ALA A 15 -13.95 21.08 -46.08
CA ALA A 15 -14.86 20.20 -46.81
C ALA A 15 -16.21 20.08 -46.04
N ALA A 16 -17.29 20.60 -46.63
CA ALA A 16 -18.66 20.39 -46.14
C ALA A 16 -19.62 20.52 -47.34
N ALA A 17 -20.61 19.63 -47.42
CA ALA A 17 -21.66 19.67 -48.44
C ALA A 17 -23.03 19.73 -47.73
N THR A 18 -23.87 20.68 -48.12
CA THR A 18 -25.20 20.90 -47.54
C THR A 18 -26.28 20.14 -48.29
N LEU A 19 -27.21 19.55 -47.53
CA LEU A 19 -28.51 19.11 -48.04
C LEU A 19 -29.55 19.39 -46.95
N ALA A 20 -30.54 20.23 -47.28
CA ALA A 20 -31.56 20.66 -46.33
C ALA A 20 -32.80 19.75 -46.41
N VAL A 21 -33.29 19.29 -45.26
CA VAL A 21 -34.57 18.58 -45.13
C VAL A 21 -35.35 19.19 -43.96
N THR A 22 -36.68 19.21 -44.11
CA THR A 22 -37.65 19.83 -43.20
C THR A 22 -37.67 19.23 -41.80
N ALA A 23 -37.93 20.07 -40.79
CA ALA A 23 -38.22 19.60 -39.44
C ALA A 23 -39.54 18.81 -39.39
N ALA A 24 -39.46 17.57 -38.92
CA ALA A 24 -40.59 16.77 -38.47
C ALA A 24 -40.18 16.07 -37.16
N GLY A 25 -41.08 16.07 -36.16
CA GLY A 25 -40.73 15.64 -34.82
C GLY A 25 -40.61 14.12 -34.68
N LEU A 26 -39.46 13.66 -34.19
CA LEU A 26 -39.30 12.36 -33.55
C LEU A 26 -38.73 12.60 -32.15
N ALA A 27 -39.55 12.38 -31.13
CA ALA A 27 -39.10 12.36 -29.75
C ALA A 27 -38.28 11.08 -29.53
N ALA A 28 -36.97 11.16 -29.79
CA ALA A 28 -36.04 10.11 -29.44
C ALA A 28 -36.00 10.00 -27.91
N THR A 29 -36.77 9.06 -27.35
CA THR A 29 -36.66 8.69 -25.94
C THR A 29 -35.28 8.11 -25.72
N THR A 30 -34.40 8.90 -25.11
CA THR A 30 -33.13 8.40 -24.57
C THR A 30 -33.48 7.37 -23.50
N GLY A 31 -33.39 6.08 -23.86
CA GLY A 31 -33.43 5.01 -22.88
C GLY A 31 -32.33 5.23 -21.84
N PRO A 32 -32.48 4.69 -20.61
CA PRO A 32 -31.42 4.78 -19.62
C PRO A 32 -30.11 4.27 -20.23
N ALA A 33 -29.03 5.02 -20.02
CA ALA A 33 -27.71 4.61 -20.50
C ALA A 33 -27.43 3.19 -20.01
N ALA A 34 -27.03 2.30 -20.91
CA ALA A 34 -26.74 0.92 -20.56
C ALA A 34 -25.71 0.91 -19.43
N ALA A 35 -26.02 0.21 -18.33
CA ALA A 35 -25.10 0.10 -17.21
C ALA A 35 -23.81 -0.56 -17.71
N VAL A 36 -22.72 0.20 -17.72
CA VAL A 36 -21.38 -0.32 -18.01
C VAL A 36 -21.05 -1.32 -16.90
N ASP A 37 -20.69 -2.55 -17.26
CA ASP A 37 -20.24 -3.55 -16.29
C ASP A 37 -19.15 -2.96 -15.38
N PRO A 38 -19.21 -3.18 -14.06
CA PRO A 38 -18.22 -2.63 -13.16
C PRO A 38 -16.82 -3.13 -13.52
N PRO A 39 -15.79 -2.26 -13.43
CA PRO A 39 -14.43 -2.58 -13.88
C PRO A 39 -13.90 -3.85 -13.22
N GLY A 40 -12.95 -4.51 -13.89
CA GLY A 40 -12.43 -5.81 -13.44
C GLY A 40 -11.84 -5.73 -12.03
N PRO A 41 -11.97 -6.79 -11.21
CA PRO A 41 -11.45 -6.85 -9.85
C PRO A 41 -9.91 -6.97 -9.77
N LEU A 42 -9.24 -7.04 -10.92
CA LEU A 42 -7.80 -7.17 -11.09
C LEU A 42 -7.33 -6.15 -12.14
N PRO A 43 -6.14 -5.56 -11.99
CA PRO A 43 -5.62 -4.59 -12.96
C PRO A 43 -5.42 -5.23 -14.33
N ALA A 44 -5.67 -4.47 -15.39
CA ALA A 44 -5.32 -4.89 -16.74
C ALA A 44 -3.79 -4.93 -16.88
N VAL A 45 -3.23 -6.06 -17.33
CA VAL A 45 -1.78 -6.18 -17.57
C VAL A 45 -1.33 -5.27 -18.71
N GLY A 46 -2.12 -5.18 -19.78
CA GLY A 46 -1.79 -4.39 -20.98
C GLY A 46 -1.08 -5.21 -22.07
N ALA A 47 -0.37 -4.52 -22.98
CA ALA A 47 0.51 -5.15 -23.95
C ALA A 47 1.86 -5.48 -23.28
N GLY A 48 2.49 -6.61 -23.64
CA GLY A 48 3.67 -7.12 -22.96
C GLY A 48 4.36 -8.26 -23.71
N THR A 49 5.43 -8.81 -23.13
CA THR A 49 6.08 -10.03 -23.62
C THR A 49 5.38 -11.29 -23.07
N THR A 50 5.69 -12.45 -23.67
CA THR A 50 5.11 -13.76 -23.33
C THR A 50 6.14 -14.87 -23.50
N PHE A 51 7.34 -14.67 -22.95
CA PHE A 51 8.43 -15.65 -23.03
C PHE A 51 8.34 -16.71 -21.91
N LEU A 52 7.63 -16.41 -20.82
CA LEU A 52 7.32 -17.33 -19.73
C LEU A 52 5.83 -17.68 -19.71
N ASP A 53 5.52 -18.94 -19.39
CA ASP A 53 4.16 -19.30 -18.97
C ASP A 53 4.02 -19.04 -17.46
N GLY A 54 3.40 -17.93 -17.09
CA GLY A 54 3.16 -17.58 -15.68
C GLY A 54 2.42 -18.67 -14.89
N ASN A 55 1.62 -19.51 -15.54
CA ASN A 55 0.93 -20.63 -14.88
C ASN A 55 1.88 -21.71 -14.36
N ALA A 56 3.07 -21.86 -14.97
CA ALA A 56 4.09 -22.81 -14.52
C ALA A 56 4.70 -22.42 -13.16
N PHE A 57 4.58 -21.15 -12.75
CA PHE A 57 5.13 -20.62 -11.50
C PHE A 57 4.06 -20.44 -10.41
N VAL A 58 2.94 -19.80 -10.74
CA VAL A 58 1.89 -19.45 -9.75
C VAL A 58 0.59 -20.26 -9.89
N GLY A 59 0.52 -21.22 -10.82
CA GLY A 59 -0.71 -21.98 -11.09
C GLY A 59 -1.19 -22.89 -9.95
N GLY A 60 -0.34 -23.13 -8.94
CA GLY A 60 -0.67 -23.85 -7.71
C GLY A 60 -0.78 -22.96 -6.46
N PHE A 61 -0.81 -21.63 -6.60
CA PHE A 61 -1.04 -20.69 -5.50
C PHE A 61 -2.52 -20.33 -5.37
N ASP A 62 -2.96 -19.99 -4.16
CA ASP A 62 -4.34 -19.56 -3.89
C ASP A 62 -4.65 -18.20 -4.55
N ASP A 63 -5.75 -18.16 -5.30
CA ASP A 63 -6.11 -17.13 -6.27
C ASP A 63 -4.93 -16.79 -7.23
N PRO A 64 -4.66 -17.68 -8.21
CA PRO A 64 -3.54 -17.55 -9.14
C PRO A 64 -3.77 -16.46 -10.19
N ALA A 65 -4.98 -15.90 -10.28
CA ALA A 65 -5.32 -14.81 -11.18
C ALA A 65 -4.73 -13.48 -10.70
N TRP A 66 -4.75 -13.22 -9.39
CA TRP A 66 -4.16 -12.02 -8.81
C TRP A 66 -2.67 -11.87 -9.12
N TYR A 67 -1.88 -12.94 -8.96
CA TYR A 67 -0.45 -12.90 -9.25
C TYR A 67 -0.20 -12.57 -10.72
N ARG A 68 -0.86 -13.28 -11.66
CA ARG A 68 -0.74 -13.02 -13.11
C ARG A 68 -1.13 -11.60 -13.52
N ALA A 69 -1.98 -10.91 -12.75
CA ALA A 69 -2.33 -9.51 -12.98
C ALA A 69 -1.31 -8.53 -12.36
N ASN A 70 -0.75 -8.86 -11.20
CA ASN A 70 -0.04 -7.92 -10.34
C ASN A 70 1.48 -8.01 -10.38
N ILE A 71 2.08 -9.21 -10.43
CA ILE A 71 3.52 -9.40 -10.21
C ILE A 71 4.31 -9.51 -11.52
N PRO A 72 5.60 -9.16 -11.53
CA PRO A 72 6.53 -9.58 -12.58
C PRO A 72 6.81 -11.09 -12.50
N PHE A 73 7.20 -11.70 -13.62
CA PHE A 73 7.66 -13.10 -13.64
C PHE A 73 9.18 -13.17 -13.80
N LEU A 74 9.82 -13.98 -12.97
CA LEU A 74 11.27 -14.19 -12.93
C LEU A 74 11.65 -15.59 -13.40
N GLU A 75 12.68 -15.70 -14.23
CA GLU A 75 13.43 -16.94 -14.43
C GLU A 75 14.95 -16.69 -14.30
N VAL A 76 15.59 -17.41 -13.38
CA VAL A 76 17.03 -17.36 -13.11
C VAL A 76 17.62 -18.77 -12.95
N PRO A 77 18.92 -18.97 -13.20
CA PRO A 77 19.58 -20.28 -13.06
C PRO A 77 19.76 -20.70 -11.59
N ASP A 78 19.81 -19.75 -10.66
CA ASP A 78 19.75 -20.03 -9.22
C ASP A 78 18.32 -20.34 -8.81
N ARG A 79 18.02 -21.61 -8.54
CA ARG A 79 16.68 -22.04 -8.14
C ARG A 79 16.29 -21.59 -6.74
N GLN A 80 17.23 -21.42 -5.81
CA GLN A 80 16.87 -20.98 -4.46
C GLN A 80 16.45 -19.52 -4.48
N ILE A 81 17.12 -18.67 -5.28
CA ILE A 81 16.67 -17.30 -5.51
C ILE A 81 15.30 -17.25 -6.18
N GLN A 82 15.07 -18.10 -7.19
CA GLN A 82 13.79 -18.12 -7.92
C GLN A 82 12.62 -18.61 -7.05
N ASP A 83 12.80 -19.69 -6.29
CA ASP A 83 11.72 -20.32 -5.55
C ASP A 83 11.33 -19.46 -4.33
N VAL A 84 12.32 -18.79 -3.70
CA VAL A 84 12.08 -17.78 -2.66
C VAL A 84 11.44 -16.51 -3.25
N TYR A 85 11.76 -16.09 -4.48
CA TYR A 85 11.11 -14.95 -5.14
C TYR A 85 9.59 -15.14 -5.27
N TYR A 86 9.14 -16.30 -5.75
CA TYR A 86 7.71 -16.59 -5.87
C TYR A 86 7.04 -16.84 -4.50
N TYR A 87 7.74 -17.47 -3.56
CA TYR A 87 7.26 -17.61 -2.17
C TYR A 87 7.07 -16.24 -1.49
N ARG A 88 7.99 -15.30 -1.66
CA ARG A 88 7.89 -13.96 -1.07
C ARG A 88 6.84 -13.07 -1.72
N TRP A 89 6.48 -13.33 -2.97
CA TRP A 89 5.24 -12.80 -3.55
C TRP A 89 3.99 -13.40 -2.91
N LYS A 90 4.02 -14.68 -2.53
CA LYS A 90 2.93 -15.35 -1.79
C LYS A 90 2.73 -14.69 -0.43
N THR A 91 3.79 -14.56 0.38
CA THR A 91 3.68 -13.98 1.73
C THR A 91 3.26 -12.51 1.70
N TRP A 92 3.80 -11.71 0.78
CA TRP A 92 3.34 -10.31 0.64
C TRP A 92 1.84 -10.20 0.34
N LYS A 93 1.25 -11.16 -0.40
CA LYS A 93 -0.20 -11.24 -0.63
C LYS A 93 -0.97 -11.71 0.63
N GLU A 94 -0.45 -12.69 1.37
CA GLU A 94 -1.06 -13.16 2.63
C GLU A 94 -1.16 -12.03 3.68
N HIS A 95 -0.22 -11.08 3.66
CA HIS A 95 -0.24 -9.90 4.52
C HIS A 95 -1.14 -8.76 4.05
N LEU A 96 -1.91 -8.91 2.96
CA LEU A 96 -2.90 -7.90 2.52
C LEU A 96 -4.22 -8.03 3.29
N VAL A 97 -4.50 -7.05 4.14
CA VAL A 97 -5.73 -6.97 4.95
C VAL A 97 -6.60 -5.81 4.48
N TYR A 98 -7.84 -6.07 4.07
CA TYR A 98 -8.81 -5.00 3.80
C TYR A 98 -9.46 -4.53 5.11
N THR A 99 -9.00 -3.39 5.62
CA THR A 99 -9.44 -2.83 6.90
C THR A 99 -10.92 -2.43 6.91
N GLY A 100 -11.41 -1.93 5.76
CA GLY A 100 -12.78 -1.52 5.50
C GLY A 100 -12.89 -0.25 4.66
N PRO A 101 -14.11 0.18 4.25
CA PRO A 101 -14.39 1.33 3.38
C PRO A 101 -13.95 2.73 3.85
N GLN A 102 -13.21 2.82 4.96
CA GLN A 102 -12.70 4.06 5.54
C GLN A 102 -11.22 4.26 5.18
N PHE A 103 -10.44 3.16 5.17
CA PHE A 103 -8.97 3.20 5.11
C PHE A 103 -8.38 2.19 4.11
N GLY A 104 -9.21 1.31 3.53
CA GLY A 104 -8.80 0.43 2.43
C GLY A 104 -7.86 -0.69 2.87
N TRP A 105 -6.88 -1.01 2.02
CA TRP A 105 -5.87 -2.03 2.28
C TRP A 105 -4.76 -1.58 3.22
N ILE A 106 -4.26 -2.51 4.04
CA ILE A 106 -2.94 -2.43 4.67
C ILE A 106 -2.09 -3.66 4.34
N SER A 107 -0.77 -3.51 4.47
CA SER A 107 0.16 -4.62 4.63
C SER A 107 0.44 -4.82 6.12
N SER A 108 0.06 -5.97 6.69
CA SER A 108 0.42 -6.33 8.06
C SER A 108 1.86 -6.85 8.13
N GLU A 109 2.39 -6.96 9.35
CA GLU A 109 3.75 -7.46 9.63
C GLU A 109 3.70 -8.91 10.15
N PHE A 110 2.77 -9.18 11.08
CA PHE A 110 2.31 -10.52 11.48
C PHE A 110 0.95 -10.83 10.83
N LEU A 111 0.64 -12.11 10.59
CA LEU A 111 -0.63 -12.52 9.97
C LEU A 111 -1.83 -12.34 10.93
N ASP A 112 -1.69 -12.72 12.21
CA ASP A 112 -2.66 -12.38 13.26
C ASP A 112 -2.21 -11.08 14.00
N PRO A 113 -3.11 -10.11 14.28
CA PRO A 113 -2.75 -8.87 14.97
C PRO A 113 -2.21 -9.05 16.39
N VAL A 114 -1.05 -8.45 16.68
CA VAL A 114 -0.39 -8.45 17.99
C VAL A 114 -0.83 -7.29 18.89
N SER A 115 -0.64 -7.40 20.20
CA SER A 115 -1.17 -6.45 21.21
C SER A 115 -0.53 -5.06 21.22
N TYR A 116 0.63 -4.90 20.59
CA TYR A 116 1.32 -3.63 20.38
C TYR A 116 1.12 -3.09 18.95
N GLY A 117 0.28 -3.74 18.14
CA GLY A 117 -0.06 -3.22 16.81
C GLY A 117 -0.97 -2.00 16.87
N ALA A 118 -0.81 -1.12 15.87
CA ALA A 118 -1.72 -0.03 15.59
C ALA A 118 -3.13 -0.55 15.20
N PRO A 119 -4.17 0.31 15.15
CA PRO A 119 -5.52 -0.11 14.78
C PRO A 119 -5.53 -0.91 13.46
N TYR A 120 -6.33 -1.97 13.37
CA TYR A 120 -6.34 -2.94 12.27
C TYR A 120 -5.10 -3.86 12.17
N GLY A 121 -4.13 -3.80 13.09
CA GLY A 121 -2.98 -4.71 13.13
C GLY A 121 -1.76 -4.24 12.33
N GLY A 122 -1.71 -2.98 11.90
CA GLY A 122 -0.52 -2.40 11.27
C GLY A 122 0.61 -2.20 12.27
N ILE A 123 1.86 -2.43 11.84
CA ILE A 123 3.07 -2.16 12.64
C ILE A 123 4.03 -1.34 11.77
N SER A 124 4.65 -0.32 12.36
CA SER A 124 5.46 0.67 11.63
C SER A 124 6.91 0.22 11.40
N ALA A 125 7.39 -0.84 12.07
CA ALA A 125 8.78 -1.28 12.03
C ALA A 125 9.27 -1.63 10.62
N ALA A 126 8.54 -2.48 9.90
CA ALA A 126 8.85 -2.84 8.51
C ALA A 126 8.00 -2.12 7.45
N ALA A 127 7.21 -1.10 7.80
CA ALA A 127 6.40 -0.35 6.83
C ALA A 127 7.20 0.20 5.63
N GLY A 128 8.46 0.62 5.85
CA GLY A 128 9.40 1.02 4.80
C GLY A 128 9.84 -0.13 3.87
N HIS A 129 9.94 -1.37 4.39
CA HIS A 129 10.15 -2.57 3.57
C HIS A 129 8.88 -2.95 2.79
N HIS A 130 7.69 -2.91 3.41
CA HIS A 130 6.43 -3.32 2.76
C HIS A 130 6.12 -2.46 1.52
N ILE A 131 6.39 -1.15 1.60
CA ILE A 131 6.24 -0.20 0.49
C ILE A 131 7.31 -0.45 -0.60
N ASN A 132 8.56 -0.76 -0.22
CA ASN A 132 9.63 -1.05 -1.17
C ASN A 132 9.45 -2.43 -1.86
N GLU A 133 8.90 -3.44 -1.19
CA GLU A 133 8.56 -4.74 -1.78
C GLU A 133 7.33 -4.60 -2.70
N GLY A 134 6.28 -3.95 -2.20
CA GLY A 134 5.02 -3.78 -2.90
C GLY A 134 5.05 -2.81 -4.08
N ARG A 135 6.11 -2.00 -4.28
CA ARG A 135 6.18 -1.05 -5.41
C ARG A 135 6.19 -1.71 -6.79
N TRP A 136 6.49 -3.01 -6.84
CA TRP A 136 6.49 -3.83 -8.05
C TRP A 136 5.11 -4.48 -8.34
N VAL A 137 4.08 -4.18 -7.53
CA VAL A 137 2.69 -4.60 -7.73
C VAL A 137 1.96 -3.63 -8.65
N ARG A 138 1.32 -4.16 -9.70
CA ARG A 138 0.63 -3.35 -10.73
C ARG A 138 -0.58 -2.56 -10.21
N SER A 139 -1.33 -3.12 -9.26
CA SER A 139 -2.44 -2.41 -8.62
C SER A 139 -1.90 -1.37 -7.65
N ALA A 140 -2.03 -0.09 -8.01
CA ALA A 140 -1.58 1.02 -7.17
C ALA A 140 -2.29 1.03 -5.80
N GLN A 141 -3.57 0.68 -5.77
CA GLN A 141 -4.48 0.84 -4.63
C GLN A 141 -3.93 0.26 -3.32
N TYR A 142 -3.31 -0.93 -3.34
CA TYR A 142 -2.79 -1.58 -2.12
C TYR A 142 -1.81 -0.69 -1.35
N LEU A 143 -0.95 0.04 -2.07
CA LEU A 143 -0.01 0.97 -1.46
C LEU A 143 -0.54 2.41 -1.35
N ASP A 144 -1.51 2.82 -2.17
CA ASP A 144 -2.18 4.12 -1.96
C ASP A 144 -2.91 4.13 -0.61
N ASP A 145 -3.69 3.08 -0.34
CA ASP A 145 -4.43 2.90 0.91
C ASP A 145 -3.44 2.77 2.09
N TYR A 146 -2.39 1.95 1.98
CA TYR A 146 -1.40 1.73 3.05
C TYR A 146 -0.53 2.97 3.36
N ILE A 147 -0.14 3.75 2.34
CA ILE A 147 0.58 5.01 2.54
C ILE A 147 -0.35 6.04 3.21
N ASN A 148 -1.61 6.13 2.79
CA ASN A 148 -2.60 6.99 3.45
C ASN A 148 -2.83 6.56 4.91
N TYR A 149 -2.94 5.26 5.19
CA TYR A 149 -3.09 4.72 6.55
C TYR A 149 -2.01 5.25 7.51
N TRP A 150 -0.74 5.26 7.10
CA TRP A 150 0.38 5.75 7.93
C TRP A 150 0.52 7.28 7.98
N LEU A 151 0.15 8.00 6.92
CA LEU A 151 0.39 9.45 6.82
C LEU A 151 -0.80 10.34 7.20
N THR A 152 -2.03 9.81 7.12
CA THR A 152 -3.28 10.55 7.38
C THR A 152 -4.37 9.71 8.07
N GLY A 153 -4.31 8.38 7.99
CA GLY A 153 -5.29 7.45 8.54
C GLY A 153 -4.99 6.98 9.98
N PRO A 154 -5.45 5.78 10.38
CA PRO A 154 -5.33 5.28 11.75
C PRO A 154 -3.88 5.12 12.24
N GLY A 155 -2.93 4.84 11.34
CA GLY A 155 -1.51 4.80 11.64
C GLY A 155 -0.92 6.18 11.99
N ALA A 156 -1.47 7.27 11.46
CA ALA A 156 -1.12 8.64 11.89
C ALA A 156 -1.81 9.07 13.20
N GLY A 157 -2.70 8.21 13.73
CA GLY A 157 -3.55 8.46 14.89
C GLY A 157 -2.83 8.30 16.24
N PRO A 158 -3.40 8.87 17.32
CA PRO A 158 -2.72 8.93 18.61
C PRO A 158 -2.60 7.56 19.28
N LYS A 159 -1.48 7.35 19.99
CA LYS A 159 -1.22 6.19 20.85
C LYS A 159 -0.85 6.61 22.28
N PRO A 160 -0.98 5.72 23.29
CA PRO A 160 -0.47 5.98 24.63
C PRO A 160 1.07 6.10 24.61
N ALA A 161 1.62 7.15 25.23
CA ALA A 161 3.06 7.27 25.46
C ALA A 161 3.45 6.49 26.72
N VAL A 162 3.61 5.16 26.59
CA VAL A 162 3.97 4.23 27.67
C VAL A 162 4.97 3.18 27.18
N GLU A 163 5.70 2.55 28.11
CA GLU A 163 6.79 1.62 27.78
C GLU A 163 6.36 0.41 26.93
N ALA A 164 5.09 -0.01 27.02
CA ALA A 164 4.58 -1.14 26.23
C ALA A 164 4.42 -0.84 24.72
N VAL A 165 4.43 0.44 24.32
CA VAL A 165 4.15 0.92 22.94
C VAL A 165 4.91 2.22 22.65
N ASN A 166 6.23 2.24 22.88
CA ASN A 166 7.14 3.39 22.82
C ASN A 166 6.72 4.65 23.64
N PRO A 167 7.37 4.96 24.78
CA PRO A 167 7.03 6.12 25.62
C PRO A 167 7.52 7.46 25.07
N ASN A 168 8.34 7.46 24.01
CA ASN A 168 8.98 8.66 23.47
C ASN A 168 8.11 9.38 22.41
N THR A 169 7.04 8.74 21.94
CA THR A 169 6.22 9.19 20.80
C THR A 169 4.72 9.01 21.05
N THR A 170 3.88 9.79 20.37
CA THR A 170 2.44 9.92 20.68
C THR A 170 1.49 9.48 19.58
N ASP A 171 1.99 8.90 18.49
CA ASP A 171 1.20 8.28 17.41
C ASP A 171 1.85 7.00 16.87
N TRP A 172 1.07 6.13 16.25
CA TRP A 172 1.48 4.78 15.83
C TRP A 172 2.53 4.77 14.70
N GLY A 173 2.50 5.75 13.80
CA GLY A 173 3.48 5.92 12.74
C GLY A 173 4.89 6.24 13.27
N HIS A 174 4.99 6.72 14.51
CA HIS A 174 6.24 7.03 15.20
C HIS A 174 6.54 6.03 16.34
N GLU A 175 5.89 4.86 16.37
CA GLU A 175 6.24 3.82 17.33
C GLU A 175 7.62 3.23 17.06
N TYR A 176 7.91 2.93 15.79
CA TYR A 176 9.20 2.44 15.31
C TYR A 176 9.78 3.36 14.24
N SER A 177 11.12 3.42 14.15
CA SER A 177 11.82 4.19 13.11
C SER A 177 11.68 3.56 11.72
N PHE A 178 11.14 4.27 10.73
CA PHE A 178 11.23 3.88 9.31
C PHE A 178 11.35 5.08 8.35
N TRP A 179 11.76 4.80 7.10
CA TRP A 179 12.06 5.77 6.04
C TRP A 179 10.83 6.11 5.18
N ALA A 180 9.80 6.67 5.81
CA ALA A 180 8.49 6.90 5.21
C ALA A 180 8.53 7.67 3.88
N ALA A 181 9.20 8.83 3.83
CA ALA A 181 9.25 9.64 2.61
C ALA A 181 10.12 9.00 1.53
N SER A 182 11.21 8.32 1.92
CA SER A 182 12.07 7.60 0.98
C SER A 182 11.34 6.43 0.32
N ALA A 183 10.55 5.67 1.07
CA ALA A 183 9.77 4.56 0.53
C ALA A 183 8.67 5.07 -0.43
N VAL A 184 7.97 6.16 -0.08
CA VAL A 184 6.96 6.80 -0.94
C VAL A 184 7.60 7.36 -2.23
N TRP A 185 8.80 7.93 -2.15
CA TRP A 185 9.58 8.35 -3.32
C TRP A 185 10.01 7.15 -4.18
N ASN A 186 10.55 6.10 -3.56
CA ASN A 186 10.97 4.88 -4.25
C ASN A 186 9.83 4.16 -4.97
N ARG A 187 8.59 4.28 -4.46
CA ARG A 187 7.37 3.84 -5.16
C ARG A 187 7.06 4.71 -6.39
N TYR A 188 7.12 6.03 -6.24
CA TYR A 188 6.89 6.97 -7.34
C TYR A 188 7.86 6.75 -8.53
N LEU A 189 9.14 6.48 -8.24
CA LEU A 189 10.15 6.17 -9.26
C LEU A 189 9.79 4.93 -10.12
N ILE A 190 8.92 4.04 -9.63
CA ILE A 190 8.48 2.82 -10.33
C ILE A 190 7.06 2.97 -10.92
N ASN A 191 6.10 3.57 -10.21
CA ASN A 191 4.73 3.68 -10.73
C ASN A 191 4.47 4.95 -11.59
N GLY A 192 5.33 5.97 -11.50
CA GLY A 192 5.19 7.23 -12.24
C GLY A 192 4.08 8.16 -11.76
N ASP A 193 3.35 7.83 -10.69
CA ASP A 193 2.20 8.61 -10.23
C ASP A 193 2.63 9.90 -9.51
N ARG A 194 2.83 10.93 -10.33
CA ARG A 194 3.15 12.27 -9.87
C ARG A 194 2.02 12.91 -9.08
N ALA A 195 0.75 12.58 -9.36
CA ALA A 195 -0.39 13.18 -8.66
C ALA A 195 -0.47 12.68 -7.21
N PHE A 196 -0.35 11.37 -6.99
CA PHE A 196 -0.29 10.80 -5.64
C PHE A 196 0.93 11.32 -4.86
N VAL A 197 2.15 11.20 -5.40
CA VAL A 197 3.38 11.52 -4.64
C VAL A 197 3.43 12.99 -4.20
N THR A 198 2.93 13.90 -5.05
CA THR A 198 2.92 15.34 -4.76
C THR A 198 1.84 15.74 -3.76
N ALA A 199 0.69 15.06 -3.77
CA ALA A 199 -0.34 15.23 -2.76
C ALA A 199 0.14 14.82 -1.35
N GLN A 200 1.05 13.86 -1.24
CA GLN A 200 1.61 13.44 0.06
C GLN A 200 2.65 14.43 0.65
N GLN A 201 3.15 15.43 -0.11
CA GLN A 201 4.20 16.35 0.36
C GLN A 201 3.90 17.02 1.72
N PRO A 202 2.67 17.50 2.02
CA PRO A 202 2.37 18.08 3.34
C PRO A 202 2.35 17.04 4.45
N ALA A 203 1.92 15.81 4.17
CA ALA A 203 1.86 14.74 5.16
C ALA A 203 3.25 14.19 5.49
N LEU A 204 4.10 13.98 4.48
CA LEU A 204 5.50 13.58 4.65
C LEU A 204 6.32 14.61 5.44
N GLN A 205 6.08 15.91 5.24
CA GLN A 205 6.69 16.96 6.06
C GLN A 205 6.23 16.89 7.52
N ARG A 206 4.93 16.69 7.79
CA ARG A 206 4.42 16.50 9.17
C ARG A 206 5.01 15.25 9.83
N PHE A 207 5.20 14.17 9.08
CA PHE A 207 5.81 12.93 9.55
C PHE A 207 7.29 13.16 9.90
N TYR A 208 8.07 13.72 8.98
CA TYR A 208 9.46 14.11 9.25
C TYR A 208 9.57 14.99 10.50
N ASP A 209 8.78 16.06 10.59
CA ASP A 209 8.90 17.04 11.67
C ASP A 209 8.39 16.54 13.04
N ARG A 210 7.73 15.38 13.12
CA ARG A 210 7.37 14.74 14.41
C ARG A 210 8.57 14.06 15.08
N TRP A 211 9.53 13.51 14.33
CA TRP A 211 10.79 12.96 14.87
C TRP A 211 11.67 14.02 15.57
N ASN A 212 11.38 15.32 15.41
CA ASN A 212 12.11 16.40 16.08
C ASN A 212 12.08 16.31 17.62
N VAL A 213 11.13 15.58 18.24
CA VAL A 213 11.16 15.32 19.70
C VAL A 213 12.36 14.45 20.13
N GLN A 214 12.99 13.74 19.19
CA GLN A 214 14.20 12.95 19.38
C GLN A 214 15.45 13.59 18.74
N PHE A 215 15.37 14.84 18.27
CA PHE A 215 16.51 15.54 17.65
C PHE A 215 17.36 16.32 18.67
N ASN A 216 18.66 16.03 18.74
CA ASN A 216 19.62 16.81 19.52
C ASN A 216 20.30 17.88 18.65
N ALA A 217 19.78 19.10 18.72
CA ALA A 217 20.29 20.25 17.98
C ALA A 217 21.75 20.63 18.28
N ALA A 218 22.31 20.24 19.44
CA ALA A 218 23.72 20.52 19.77
C ALA A 218 24.70 19.52 19.13
N LEU A 219 24.22 18.34 18.73
CA LEU A 219 25.02 17.35 18.00
C LEU A 219 24.67 17.27 16.51
N GLY A 220 23.47 17.73 16.12
CA GLY A 220 22.93 17.61 14.76
C GLY A 220 22.39 16.21 14.44
N LEU A 221 21.99 15.44 15.46
CA LEU A 221 21.63 14.02 15.34
C LEU A 221 20.32 13.69 16.06
N TYR A 222 19.55 12.79 15.47
CA TYR A 222 18.44 12.08 16.12
C TYR A 222 18.98 10.94 17.00
N TRP A 223 18.29 10.65 18.12
CA TRP A 223 18.58 9.48 18.95
C TRP A 223 17.39 8.51 18.97
N GLN A 224 17.64 7.22 19.19
CA GLN A 224 16.58 6.21 19.33
C GLN A 224 17.00 5.11 20.31
N VAL A 225 16.01 4.45 20.91
CA VAL A 225 16.20 3.22 21.72
C VAL A 225 16.15 1.99 20.80
N PRO A 226 17.02 0.97 20.94
CA PRO A 226 17.12 -0.13 19.99
C PRO A 226 15.81 -0.89 19.74
N VAL A 227 14.98 -1.15 20.78
CA VAL A 227 13.63 -1.74 20.60
C VAL A 227 12.72 -0.89 19.70
N TRP A 228 12.70 0.44 19.89
CA TRP A 228 11.95 1.39 19.05
C TRP A 228 12.64 1.71 17.70
N ASP A 229 13.72 0.99 17.40
CA ASP A 229 14.45 0.96 16.14
C ASP A 229 14.42 -0.46 15.54
N ALA A 230 13.36 -1.21 15.86
CA ALA A 230 13.11 -2.60 15.45
C ALA A 230 14.30 -3.54 15.70
N SER A 231 15.06 -3.32 16.79
CA SER A 231 16.27 -4.09 17.09
C SER A 231 16.58 -4.15 18.59
N GLU A 232 15.66 -4.71 19.36
CA GLU A 232 15.83 -4.94 20.81
C GLU A 232 17.05 -5.82 21.14
N LEU A 233 17.55 -5.74 22.38
CA LEU A 233 18.64 -6.59 22.87
C LEU A 233 19.87 -6.58 21.93
N SER A 234 20.15 -5.44 21.27
CA SER A 234 21.30 -5.27 20.39
C SER A 234 22.60 -5.14 21.21
N ALA A 235 23.76 -5.11 20.54
CA ALA A 235 25.03 -4.92 21.22
C ALA A 235 25.07 -3.60 22.01
N ALA A 236 24.37 -2.56 21.54
CA ALA A 236 24.15 -1.32 22.29
C ALA A 236 23.35 -1.53 23.59
N SER A 237 22.19 -2.20 23.55
CA SER A 237 21.39 -2.43 24.76
C SER A 237 22.14 -3.25 25.81
N TYR A 238 22.86 -4.29 25.37
CA TYR A 238 23.69 -5.15 26.22
C TYR A 238 24.90 -4.45 26.88
N GLN A 239 25.23 -3.23 26.47
CA GLN A 239 26.23 -2.35 27.11
C GLN A 239 25.59 -1.28 28.00
N SER A 240 24.32 -1.43 28.37
CA SER A 240 23.62 -0.54 29.30
C SER A 240 23.00 -1.30 30.48
N PRO A 241 22.50 -0.62 31.53
CA PRO A 241 21.89 -1.27 32.69
C PRO A 241 20.54 -1.97 32.42
N ASP A 242 19.86 -1.65 31.33
CA ASP A 242 18.63 -2.33 30.87
C ASP A 242 18.91 -2.95 29.49
N PRO A 243 19.00 -4.28 29.36
CA PRO A 243 19.35 -4.91 28.09
C PRO A 243 18.21 -4.88 27.05
N TYR A 244 17.01 -4.37 27.38
CA TYR A 244 15.86 -4.30 26.46
C TYR A 244 15.50 -2.85 26.11
N HIS A 245 15.15 -2.01 27.09
CA HIS A 245 14.80 -0.59 26.89
C HIS A 245 16.00 0.35 26.99
N GLY A 246 17.18 -0.16 27.36
CA GLY A 246 18.42 0.59 27.38
C GLY A 246 19.15 0.59 26.05
N GLY A 247 20.31 1.24 26.01
CA GLY A 247 21.05 1.50 24.77
C GLY A 247 20.52 2.69 23.97
N ALA A 248 19.81 3.63 24.60
CA ALA A 248 19.34 4.86 23.95
C ALA A 248 20.53 5.68 23.41
N GLY A 249 20.55 5.97 22.11
CA GLY A 249 21.72 6.59 21.48
C GLY A 249 21.52 7.11 20.07
N TYR A 250 22.54 7.81 19.59
CA TYR A 250 22.62 8.34 18.23
C TYR A 250 23.00 7.19 17.29
N ARG A 251 21.98 6.58 16.68
CA ARG A 251 22.09 5.36 15.87
C ARG A 251 22.23 5.69 14.39
N PRO A 252 23.14 5.02 13.64
CA PRO A 252 23.27 5.23 12.20
C PRO A 252 21.98 5.03 11.40
N SER A 253 21.09 4.13 11.84
CA SER A 253 19.77 3.82 11.25
C SER A 253 18.84 5.03 11.16
N ILE A 254 18.27 5.51 12.29
CA ILE A 254 17.31 6.64 12.30
C ILE A 254 17.88 7.92 11.65
N ASN A 255 19.18 8.17 11.78
CA ASN A 255 19.83 9.31 11.15
C ASN A 255 19.98 9.14 9.62
N ALA A 256 20.20 7.92 9.13
CA ALA A 256 20.17 7.61 7.71
C ALA A 256 18.74 7.64 7.14
N TYR A 257 17.74 7.13 7.88
CA TYR A 257 16.32 7.23 7.50
C TYR A 257 15.89 8.69 7.34
N GLN A 258 16.22 9.54 8.31
CA GLN A 258 15.95 10.99 8.24
C GLN A 258 16.77 11.69 7.14
N TYR A 259 17.99 11.24 6.83
CA TYR A 259 18.73 11.77 5.68
C TYR A 259 18.02 11.45 4.36
N GLY A 260 17.61 10.19 4.17
CA GLY A 260 16.85 9.75 3.01
C GLY A 260 15.54 10.51 2.88
N ASP A 261 14.76 10.59 3.96
CA ASP A 261 13.45 11.23 3.96
C ASP A 261 13.55 12.73 3.68
N ALA A 262 14.60 13.41 4.17
CA ALA A 262 14.85 14.79 3.79
C ALA A 262 15.20 14.94 2.30
N ARG A 263 15.96 14.00 1.71
CA ARG A 263 16.25 14.00 0.27
C ARG A 263 15.00 13.72 -0.57
N ALA A 264 14.15 12.79 -0.12
CA ALA A 264 12.88 12.45 -0.76
C ALA A 264 11.88 13.63 -0.72
N ILE A 265 11.65 14.23 0.45
CA ILE A 265 10.78 15.42 0.59
C ILE A 265 11.29 16.56 -0.30
N ALA A 266 12.62 16.76 -0.37
CA ALA A 266 13.19 17.78 -1.24
C ALA A 266 12.98 17.50 -2.73
N ALA A 267 13.00 16.23 -3.16
CA ALA A 267 12.72 15.84 -4.54
C ALA A 267 11.23 16.01 -4.88
N ILE A 268 10.32 15.62 -3.98
CA ILE A 268 8.87 15.81 -4.15
C ILE A 268 8.51 17.30 -4.20
N ALA A 269 9.10 18.12 -3.32
CA ALA A 269 8.95 19.58 -3.37
C ALA A 269 9.46 20.17 -4.70
N ALA A 270 10.58 19.68 -5.23
CA ALA A 270 11.08 20.08 -6.54
C ALA A 270 10.12 19.69 -7.69
N LEU A 271 9.45 18.53 -7.63
CA LEU A 271 8.39 18.16 -8.59
C LEU A 271 7.17 19.10 -8.53
N ASN A 272 6.87 19.68 -7.36
CA ASN A 272 5.84 20.71 -7.19
C ASN A 272 6.31 22.13 -7.56
N GLY A 273 7.60 22.32 -7.91
CA GLY A 273 8.19 23.65 -8.12
C GLY A 273 8.44 24.43 -6.82
N ASP A 274 8.24 23.81 -5.66
CA ASP A 274 8.51 24.36 -4.33
C ASP A 274 10.01 24.31 -4.03
N THR A 275 10.74 25.24 -4.66
CA THR A 275 12.19 25.38 -4.51
C THR A 275 12.61 25.81 -3.11
N VAL A 276 11.69 26.37 -2.31
CA VAL A 276 11.96 26.81 -0.92
C VAL A 276 12.02 25.60 0.00
N THR A 277 10.99 24.75 -0.01
CA THR A 277 10.99 23.49 0.75
C THR A 277 12.09 22.56 0.26
N ALA A 278 12.29 22.46 -1.07
CA ALA A 278 13.37 21.67 -1.64
C ALA A 278 14.76 22.15 -1.16
N GLY A 279 14.99 23.47 -1.09
CA GLY A 279 16.23 24.03 -0.53
C GLY A 279 16.40 23.72 0.96
N ALA A 280 15.34 23.92 1.76
CA ALA A 280 15.36 23.71 3.20
C ALA A 280 15.64 22.24 3.58
N TYR A 281 14.98 21.29 2.92
CA TYR A 281 15.16 19.86 3.21
C TYR A 281 16.49 19.31 2.66
N ASN A 282 17.00 19.81 1.53
CA ASN A 282 18.38 19.50 1.11
C ASN A 282 19.42 20.02 2.13
N ALA A 283 19.21 21.20 2.71
CA ALA A 283 20.08 21.72 3.76
C ALA A 283 20.03 20.88 5.05
N ARG A 284 18.83 20.39 5.46
CA ARG A 284 18.67 19.43 6.56
C ARG A 284 19.48 18.15 6.30
N ALA A 285 19.33 17.55 5.12
CA ALA A 285 20.08 16.33 4.73
C ALA A 285 21.61 16.56 4.75
N ALA A 286 22.10 17.66 4.18
CA ALA A 286 23.53 17.98 4.16
C ALA A 286 24.11 18.20 5.57
N ALA A 287 23.35 18.86 6.47
CA ALA A 287 23.73 19.02 7.86
C ALA A 287 23.76 17.68 8.62
N LEU A 288 22.78 16.81 8.39
CA LEU A 288 22.68 15.50 9.04
C LEU A 288 23.79 14.53 8.59
N LYS A 289 24.13 14.52 7.28
CA LYS A 289 25.34 13.84 6.79
C LYS A 289 26.59 14.36 7.50
N THR A 290 26.76 15.68 7.56
CA THR A 290 27.90 16.31 8.24
C THR A 290 27.97 15.93 9.73
N ALA A 291 26.83 15.78 10.40
CA ALA A 291 26.77 15.34 11.80
C ALA A 291 27.15 13.85 11.95
N MET A 292 26.59 12.94 11.15
CA MET A 292 26.96 11.52 11.18
C MET A 292 28.43 11.30 10.86
N ASP A 293 28.96 12.00 9.85
CA ASP A 293 30.34 11.90 9.40
C ASP A 293 31.35 12.37 10.46
N ASN A 294 30.99 13.37 11.27
CA ASN A 294 31.85 13.89 12.34
C ASN A 294 31.72 13.12 13.67
N ARG A 295 30.61 12.42 13.91
CA ARG A 295 30.30 11.84 15.23
C ARG A 295 30.18 10.32 15.23
N LEU A 296 29.53 9.74 14.24
CA LEU A 296 29.23 8.30 14.17
C LEU A 296 30.27 7.53 13.33
N TRP A 297 30.88 8.14 12.31
CA TRP A 297 32.01 7.53 11.59
C TRP A 297 33.26 7.44 12.47
N ASP A 298 33.94 6.30 12.43
CA ASP A 298 35.23 6.06 13.07
C ASP A 298 36.34 5.94 12.01
N PRO A 299 37.29 6.88 11.92
CA PRO A 299 38.35 6.84 10.91
C PRO A 299 39.49 5.88 11.23
N GLN A 300 39.53 5.28 12.43
CA GLN A 300 40.51 4.24 12.78
C GLN A 300 39.93 2.84 12.54
N ARG A 301 38.65 2.64 12.89
CA ARG A 301 37.92 1.37 12.70
C ARG A 301 37.14 1.27 11.40
N ASN A 302 37.12 2.35 10.60
CA ASN A 302 36.53 2.44 9.26
C ASN A 302 35.07 1.97 9.18
N PHE A 303 34.24 2.45 10.10
CA PHE A 303 32.83 2.04 10.20
C PHE A 303 31.96 3.12 10.87
N TYR A 304 30.63 3.10 10.64
CA TYR A 304 29.67 3.93 11.38
C TYR A 304 29.19 3.18 12.63
N TYR A 305 29.34 3.80 13.81
CA TYR A 305 29.01 3.21 15.10
C TYR A 305 27.83 3.90 15.79
N HIS A 306 27.13 3.13 16.61
CA HIS A 306 26.28 3.65 17.67
C HIS A 306 27.09 4.54 18.64
N VAL A 307 26.51 5.67 19.07
CA VAL A 307 27.03 6.51 20.17
C VAL A 307 25.95 6.64 21.24
N MET A 308 26.20 6.09 22.44
CA MET A 308 25.27 6.18 23.57
C MET A 308 24.90 7.64 23.87
N ARG A 309 23.61 7.91 24.08
CA ARG A 309 23.10 9.22 24.53
C ARG A 309 23.37 9.40 26.01
N ASP A 310 23.05 8.37 26.79
CA ASP A 310 23.04 8.41 28.24
C ASP A 310 24.36 7.92 28.83
N GLN A 311 24.72 8.48 29.99
CA GLN A 311 25.94 8.13 30.76
C GLN A 311 27.27 8.30 29.98
N ASN A 312 27.25 8.89 28.79
CA ASN A 312 28.37 8.99 27.85
C ASN A 312 28.77 10.45 27.54
N PRO A 313 29.25 11.24 28.52
CA PRO A 313 29.57 12.66 28.31
C PRO A 313 30.73 12.91 27.34
N GLY A 314 31.55 11.89 27.07
CA GLY A 314 32.62 11.94 26.07
C GLY A 314 32.18 11.63 24.63
N LEU A 315 30.91 11.25 24.41
CA LEU A 315 30.38 10.77 23.13
C LEU A 315 31.22 9.63 22.53
N GLY A 316 31.65 8.70 23.40
CA GLY A 316 32.32 7.47 23.00
C GLY A 316 31.43 6.63 22.09
N LYS A 317 32.04 6.05 21.06
CA LYS A 317 31.40 5.07 20.17
C LYS A 317 31.36 3.70 20.83
N LEU A 318 30.34 2.91 20.50
CA LEU A 318 30.28 1.50 20.82
C LEU A 318 31.53 0.78 20.30
N ASP A 319 32.07 -0.18 21.07
CA ASP A 319 33.19 -1.02 20.63
C ASP A 319 32.79 -2.01 19.52
N THR A 320 31.53 -2.44 19.51
CA THR A 320 30.94 -3.39 18.54
C THR A 320 30.40 -2.70 17.27
N ARG A 321 30.70 -3.25 16.09
CA ARG A 321 30.00 -2.96 14.83
C ARG A 321 28.66 -3.68 14.78
N GLU A 322 27.60 -2.94 14.50
CA GLU A 322 26.24 -3.44 14.26
C GLU A 322 25.87 -3.19 12.79
N HIS A 323 25.04 -4.06 12.19
CA HIS A 323 24.64 -3.98 10.77
C HIS A 323 24.08 -2.60 10.36
N ILE A 324 23.47 -1.87 11.30
CA ILE A 324 22.97 -0.49 11.10
C ILE A 324 24.04 0.47 10.56
N GLY A 325 25.33 0.17 10.74
CA GLY A 325 26.43 0.94 10.15
C GLY A 325 26.49 0.90 8.60
N PHE A 326 25.82 -0.05 7.96
CA PHE A 326 25.66 -0.12 6.49
C PHE A 326 24.44 0.65 5.96
N VAL A 327 23.43 0.90 6.80
CA VAL A 327 22.16 1.57 6.43
C VAL A 327 22.35 2.94 5.75
N PRO A 328 23.38 3.77 6.05
CA PRO A 328 23.65 4.98 5.29
C PRO A 328 23.77 4.78 3.76
N TRP A 329 24.30 3.65 3.29
CA TRP A 329 24.41 3.38 1.85
C TRP A 329 23.05 3.12 1.19
N MET A 330 22.03 2.66 1.93
CA MET A 330 20.65 2.48 1.43
C MET A 330 20.03 3.81 0.94
N PHE A 331 20.63 4.95 1.27
CA PHE A 331 20.20 6.29 0.85
C PHE A 331 21.28 7.06 0.08
N ASN A 332 22.36 6.40 -0.38
CA ASN A 332 23.51 7.02 -1.03
C ASN A 332 24.15 8.16 -0.19
N MET A 333 24.21 7.96 1.13
CA MET A 333 24.62 8.99 2.09
C MET A 333 26.14 9.15 2.27
N PRO A 334 26.98 8.09 2.36
CA PRO A 334 28.41 8.26 2.63
C PRO A 334 29.20 8.76 1.42
N ASP A 335 30.39 9.32 1.66
CA ASP A 335 31.36 9.61 0.59
C ASP A 335 32.08 8.32 0.17
N ALA A 336 32.43 8.16 -1.13
CA ALA A 336 33.05 6.94 -1.68
C ALA A 336 34.33 6.46 -0.96
N GLY A 337 35.05 7.37 -0.28
CA GLY A 337 36.20 7.01 0.55
C GLY A 337 35.87 6.14 1.78
N ARG A 338 34.59 6.03 2.17
CA ARG A 338 34.13 5.19 3.30
C ARG A 338 33.78 3.76 2.91
N SER A 339 33.80 3.41 1.62
CA SER A 339 33.43 2.07 1.16
C SER A 339 34.30 0.93 1.71
N VAL A 340 35.45 1.28 2.34
CA VAL A 340 36.25 0.38 3.20
C VAL A 340 35.43 -0.32 4.30
N ALA A 341 34.31 0.23 4.73
CA ALA A 341 33.38 -0.44 5.66
C ALA A 341 32.85 -1.78 5.11
N TRP A 342 32.68 -1.90 3.78
CA TRP A 342 32.14 -3.10 3.13
C TRP A 342 33.09 -4.30 3.17
N ALA A 343 34.38 -4.08 3.43
CA ALA A 343 35.32 -5.16 3.74
C ALA A 343 34.93 -5.97 4.99
N GLN A 344 33.89 -5.56 5.73
CA GLN A 344 33.35 -6.30 6.87
C GLN A 344 32.19 -7.23 6.52
N VAL A 345 31.57 -7.12 5.33
CA VAL A 345 30.48 -8.03 4.93
C VAL A 345 31.00 -9.41 4.53
N THR A 346 32.22 -9.47 3.97
CA THR A 346 32.93 -10.68 3.54
C THR A 346 33.93 -11.23 4.57
N ASP A 347 34.17 -10.49 5.67
CA ASP A 347 35.11 -10.85 6.74
C ASP A 347 34.49 -11.89 7.69
N PRO A 348 35.09 -13.10 7.85
CA PRO A 348 34.58 -14.16 8.75
C PRO A 348 34.61 -13.82 10.25
N GLN A 349 35.18 -12.67 10.63
CA GLN A 349 35.13 -12.09 11.98
C GLN A 349 34.36 -10.75 12.01
N GLY A 350 34.04 -10.19 10.83
CA GLY A 350 33.05 -9.15 10.62
C GLY A 350 31.65 -9.74 10.62
N PHE A 351 30.92 -9.62 9.52
CA PHE A 351 29.51 -10.02 9.41
C PHE A 351 29.27 -11.32 8.61
N TYR A 352 30.30 -11.90 8.00
CA TYR A 352 30.16 -13.05 7.10
C TYR A 352 29.74 -14.33 7.85
N SER A 353 28.68 -14.99 7.38
CA SER A 353 28.18 -16.25 7.92
C SER A 353 27.75 -17.25 6.83
N GLY A 354 27.28 -18.43 7.25
CA GLY A 354 26.69 -19.40 6.32
C GLY A 354 25.28 -19.04 5.88
N TYR A 355 24.55 -18.30 6.72
CA TYR A 355 23.12 -18.05 6.58
C TYR A 355 22.80 -16.56 6.77
N GLY A 356 23.19 -15.76 5.77
CA GLY A 356 23.05 -14.31 5.73
C GLY A 356 24.24 -13.53 6.34
N PRO A 357 24.13 -12.21 6.50
CA PRO A 357 25.01 -11.41 7.33
C PRO A 357 24.54 -11.47 8.80
N THR A 358 25.45 -11.38 9.76
CA THR A 358 25.08 -11.28 11.18
C THR A 358 24.58 -9.86 11.53
N THR A 359 23.74 -9.72 12.57
CA THR A 359 23.29 -8.39 13.03
C THR A 359 24.36 -7.58 13.77
N ALA A 360 25.38 -8.25 14.33
CA ALA A 360 26.57 -7.66 14.95
C ALA A 360 27.83 -8.43 14.54
N GLU A 361 29.01 -7.79 14.60
CA GLU A 361 30.26 -8.44 14.18
C GLU A 361 30.63 -9.65 15.05
N ARG A 362 31.08 -10.73 14.41
CA ARG A 362 31.34 -12.04 15.04
C ARG A 362 32.47 -12.01 16.07
N ARG A 363 33.38 -11.03 15.98
CA ARG A 363 34.43 -10.76 16.97
C ARG A 363 33.97 -10.02 18.23
N SER A 364 32.70 -9.58 18.31
CA SER A 364 32.19 -8.84 19.46
C SER A 364 32.05 -9.74 20.69
N PRO A 365 32.39 -9.27 21.91
CA PRO A 365 32.06 -9.98 23.15
C PRO A 365 30.55 -10.04 23.44
N GLN A 366 29.71 -9.36 22.66
CA GLN A 366 28.25 -9.46 22.71
C GLN A 366 27.68 -10.38 21.61
N PHE A 367 28.51 -10.93 20.72
CA PHE A 367 28.05 -11.74 19.59
C PHE A 367 27.27 -12.97 20.07
N MET A 368 26.01 -13.10 19.61
CA MET A 368 25.09 -14.20 19.99
C MET A 368 24.84 -14.33 21.51
N ARG A 369 25.14 -13.31 22.31
CA ARG A 369 24.98 -13.35 23.77
C ARG A 369 23.52 -13.59 24.14
N ASP A 370 23.27 -14.66 24.88
CA ASP A 370 21.93 -15.17 25.24
C ASP A 370 20.98 -15.41 24.04
N ALA A 371 21.47 -15.43 22.78
CA ALA A 371 20.64 -15.46 21.57
C ALA A 371 19.78 -16.73 21.41
N LEU A 372 20.11 -17.80 22.14
CA LEU A 372 19.34 -19.05 22.22
C LEU A 372 18.45 -19.13 23.48
N SER A 373 18.46 -18.11 24.34
CA SER A 373 17.67 -18.00 25.57
C SER A 373 16.33 -17.29 25.34
N GLY A 374 15.66 -17.63 24.23
CA GLY A 374 14.41 -17.02 23.77
C GLY A 374 14.59 -15.83 22.82
N CYS A 375 13.46 -15.27 22.41
CA CYS A 375 13.34 -14.11 21.50
C CYS A 375 13.61 -12.77 22.23
N CYS A 376 13.91 -11.65 21.56
CA CYS A 376 14.14 -11.48 20.12
C CYS A 376 15.45 -10.72 19.85
N ARG A 377 16.63 -11.37 19.96
CA ARG A 377 17.92 -10.66 20.12
C ARG A 377 18.58 -10.24 18.79
N TRP A 378 19.06 -9.00 18.73
CA TRP A 378 19.71 -8.38 17.56
C TRP A 378 21.23 -8.19 17.73
N ASN A 379 21.87 -9.06 18.51
CA ASN A 379 23.30 -9.00 18.85
C ASN A 379 24.15 -10.05 18.13
N GLY A 380 23.69 -10.60 17.00
CA GLY A 380 24.39 -11.71 16.33
C GLY A 380 23.56 -12.46 15.29
N PRO A 381 22.30 -12.86 15.58
CA PRO A 381 21.48 -13.63 14.63
C PRO A 381 21.31 -12.93 13.28
N SER A 382 21.03 -13.71 12.24
CA SER A 382 20.76 -13.19 10.91
C SER A 382 19.26 -12.92 10.77
N TRP A 383 18.90 -11.64 10.72
CA TRP A 383 17.53 -11.16 10.61
C TRP A 383 17.22 -10.78 9.16
N PRO A 384 16.09 -11.19 8.55
CA PRO A 384 15.68 -10.80 7.20
C PRO A 384 15.65 -9.28 7.00
N TYR A 385 15.13 -8.54 7.97
CA TYR A 385 15.11 -7.07 8.02
C TYR A 385 16.52 -6.46 7.80
N ALA A 386 17.47 -6.85 8.65
CA ALA A 386 18.86 -6.39 8.57
C ALA A 386 19.52 -6.83 7.25
N THR A 387 19.24 -8.05 6.80
CA THR A 387 19.80 -8.62 5.57
C THR A 387 19.33 -7.85 4.34
N ALA A 388 18.05 -7.53 4.27
CA ALA A 388 17.43 -6.70 3.26
C ALA A 388 18.07 -5.30 3.19
N GLN A 389 18.26 -4.63 4.33
CA GLN A 389 18.91 -3.31 4.39
C GLN A 389 20.39 -3.35 3.94
N VAL A 390 21.13 -4.38 4.35
CA VAL A 390 22.53 -4.58 3.92
C VAL A 390 22.59 -4.86 2.41
N LEU A 391 21.67 -5.66 1.85
CA LEU A 391 21.59 -5.90 0.41
C LEU A 391 21.23 -4.63 -0.37
N SER A 392 20.26 -3.82 0.08
CA SER A 392 19.94 -2.55 -0.58
C SER A 392 21.12 -1.56 -0.50
N GLY A 393 21.83 -1.49 0.63
CA GLY A 393 23.06 -0.69 0.74
C GLY A 393 24.19 -1.18 -0.16
N LEU A 394 24.33 -2.50 -0.36
CA LEU A 394 25.34 -3.10 -1.22
C LEU A 394 24.99 -2.95 -2.72
N ALA A 395 23.71 -3.02 -3.08
CA ALA A 395 23.26 -2.72 -4.44
C ALA A 395 23.62 -1.27 -4.82
N ASN A 396 23.20 -0.31 -4.02
CA ASN A 396 23.55 1.10 -4.18
C ASN A 396 25.07 1.33 -4.26
N LEU A 397 25.88 0.66 -3.42
CA LEU A 397 27.35 0.72 -3.49
C LEU A 397 27.90 0.27 -4.86
N LEU A 398 27.31 -0.76 -5.46
CA LEU A 398 27.81 -1.35 -6.70
C LEU A 398 27.24 -0.68 -7.96
N GLN A 399 26.14 0.06 -7.82
CA GLN A 399 25.42 0.72 -8.91
C GLN A 399 25.72 2.23 -9.00
N ASP A 400 25.79 2.95 -7.87
CA ASP A 400 25.91 4.41 -7.82
C ASP A 400 27.32 4.94 -7.46
N TYR A 401 28.18 4.12 -6.86
CA TYR A 401 29.53 4.54 -6.44
C TYR A 401 30.63 4.10 -7.41
N PRO A 402 31.79 4.79 -7.43
CA PRO A 402 32.98 4.33 -8.13
C PRO A 402 33.43 2.95 -7.64
N ALA A 403 33.82 2.08 -8.58
CA ALA A 403 34.32 0.73 -8.29
C ALA A 403 35.45 0.73 -7.26
N GLN A 404 35.39 -0.22 -6.33
CA GLN A 404 36.21 -0.26 -5.11
C GLN A 404 36.59 -1.72 -4.74
N PRO A 405 37.67 -1.96 -3.96
CA PRO A 405 38.25 -3.29 -3.81
C PRO A 405 37.77 -4.10 -2.59
N TYR A 406 36.67 -3.69 -1.95
CA TYR A 406 36.21 -4.22 -0.66
C TYR A 406 34.98 -5.13 -0.74
N ALA A 407 34.18 -4.99 -1.80
CA ALA A 407 33.07 -5.88 -2.16
C ALA A 407 32.74 -5.69 -3.65
N ASP A 408 32.33 -6.74 -4.36
CA ASP A 408 31.87 -6.69 -5.76
C ASP A 408 30.50 -7.37 -5.99
N SER A 409 30.09 -7.52 -7.26
CA SER A 409 28.80 -8.12 -7.62
C SER A 409 28.72 -9.62 -7.33
N ALA A 410 29.83 -10.35 -7.23
CA ALA A 410 29.84 -11.73 -6.76
C ALA A 410 29.53 -11.81 -5.25
N ASP A 411 30.03 -10.86 -4.45
CA ASP A 411 29.69 -10.76 -3.02
C ASP A 411 28.20 -10.44 -2.82
N TYR A 412 27.62 -9.58 -3.66
CA TYR A 412 26.18 -9.31 -3.66
C TYR A 412 25.36 -10.59 -3.96
N VAL A 413 25.77 -11.36 -4.96
CA VAL A 413 25.09 -12.59 -5.38
C VAL A 413 25.23 -13.70 -4.33
N ASP A 414 26.40 -13.85 -3.70
CA ASP A 414 26.62 -14.77 -2.57
C ASP A 414 25.73 -14.39 -1.37
N LEU A 415 25.64 -13.10 -1.03
CA LEU A 415 24.81 -12.62 0.07
C LEU A 415 23.31 -12.83 -0.21
N LEU A 416 22.85 -12.58 -1.45
CA LEU A 416 21.46 -12.80 -1.85
C LEU A 416 21.11 -14.30 -1.93
N HIS A 417 22.04 -15.14 -2.38
CA HIS A 417 21.92 -16.60 -2.34
C HIS A 417 21.83 -17.13 -0.90
N LYS A 418 22.65 -16.61 0.02
CA LYS A 418 22.58 -16.93 1.45
C LYS A 418 21.30 -16.45 2.12
N TYR A 419 20.75 -15.32 1.67
CA TYR A 419 19.44 -14.85 2.12
C TYR A 419 18.29 -15.69 1.53
N ALA A 420 18.46 -16.27 0.33
CA ALA A 420 17.57 -17.32 -0.15
C ALA A 420 17.68 -18.58 0.72
N LEU A 421 18.89 -19.05 1.03
CA LEU A 421 19.15 -20.21 1.89
C LEU A 421 18.54 -20.10 3.29
N THR A 422 18.55 -18.92 3.92
CA THR A 422 17.84 -18.71 5.21
C THR A 422 16.34 -18.94 5.09
N GLN A 423 15.74 -18.62 3.93
CA GLN A 423 14.29 -18.66 3.71
C GLN A 423 13.79 -20.05 3.31
N TYR A 424 14.26 -21.08 4.04
CA TYR A 424 13.79 -22.46 3.93
C TYR A 424 13.49 -23.08 5.31
N ARG A 425 12.60 -24.08 5.30
CA ARG A 425 12.33 -25.01 6.40
C ARG A 425 12.03 -26.38 5.81
N ASP A 426 12.67 -27.43 6.33
CA ASP A 426 12.43 -28.83 5.92
C ASP A 426 12.49 -29.09 4.39
N GLY A 427 13.22 -28.24 3.64
CA GLY A 427 13.39 -28.32 2.19
C GLY A 427 12.40 -27.52 1.33
N VAL A 428 11.44 -26.80 1.94
CA VAL A 428 10.53 -25.88 1.24
C VAL A 428 10.78 -24.41 1.63
N PRO A 429 10.45 -23.43 0.77
CA PRO A 429 10.55 -22.01 1.13
C PRO A 429 9.73 -21.65 2.37
N TYR A 430 10.33 -20.87 3.27
CA TYR A 430 9.75 -20.51 4.58
C TYR A 430 10.52 -19.33 5.21
N VAL A 431 9.83 -18.27 5.64
CA VAL A 431 10.43 -17.15 6.39
C VAL A 431 9.87 -17.07 7.81
N ALA A 432 10.71 -16.70 8.77
CA ALA A 432 10.34 -16.32 10.12
C ALA A 432 11.21 -15.14 10.62
N GLU A 433 11.27 -14.91 11.94
CA GLU A 433 11.89 -13.71 12.52
C GLU A 433 13.41 -13.68 12.38
N ALA A 434 14.14 -14.71 12.87
CA ALA A 434 15.60 -14.75 12.77
C ALA A 434 16.19 -16.16 12.62
N HIS A 435 17.26 -16.24 11.84
CA HIS A 435 17.97 -17.47 11.51
C HIS A 435 19.31 -17.56 12.25
N HIS A 436 19.75 -18.80 12.54
CA HIS A 436 21.08 -19.02 13.12
C HIS A 436 22.17 -18.77 12.06
N PRO A 437 23.24 -18.03 12.35
CA PRO A 437 24.22 -17.65 11.33
C PRO A 437 25.10 -18.83 10.83
N ASP A 438 25.24 -19.88 11.65
CA ASP A 438 26.09 -21.05 11.35
C ASP A 438 25.33 -22.39 11.27
N GLU A 439 24.02 -22.43 11.54
CA GLU A 439 23.21 -23.66 11.51
C GLU A 439 21.98 -23.46 10.62
N ASN A 440 21.56 -24.50 9.89
CA ASN A 440 20.37 -24.44 9.03
C ASN A 440 19.07 -24.54 9.86
N ARG A 441 18.74 -23.48 10.60
CA ARG A 441 17.47 -23.35 11.32
C ARG A 441 17.14 -21.90 11.68
N TRP A 442 15.85 -21.63 11.68
CA TRP A 442 15.23 -20.53 12.41
C TRP A 442 15.41 -20.71 13.93
N ILE A 443 15.52 -19.60 14.66
CA ILE A 443 15.72 -19.59 16.12
C ILE A 443 14.63 -18.79 16.87
N TYR A 444 13.99 -17.85 16.17
CA TYR A 444 12.78 -17.17 16.60
C TYR A 444 11.68 -17.60 15.61
N ASP A 445 10.95 -18.63 16.02
CA ASP A 445 9.99 -19.42 15.23
C ASP A 445 8.91 -19.96 16.17
N GLY A 446 7.77 -19.26 16.25
CA GLY A 446 6.63 -19.60 17.10
C GLY A 446 5.37 -19.84 16.27
N ARG A 447 4.68 -20.95 16.52
CA ARG A 447 3.52 -21.39 15.73
C ARG A 447 2.28 -20.50 15.91
N GLY A 448 1.71 -20.03 14.81
CA GLY A 448 0.64 -19.03 14.77
C GLY A 448 1.17 -17.63 15.08
N HIS A 449 2.44 -17.35 14.78
CA HIS A 449 3.07 -16.06 15.04
C HIS A 449 4.14 -15.75 14.00
N SER A 450 5.24 -16.50 13.99
CA SER A 450 6.43 -16.16 13.21
C SER A 450 6.40 -16.72 11.78
N GLU A 451 5.41 -17.53 11.40
CA GLU A 451 5.37 -18.11 10.05
C GLU A 451 5.02 -17.07 8.98
N ASP A 452 5.66 -17.17 7.81
CA ASP A 452 5.45 -16.32 6.62
C ASP A 452 5.76 -14.81 6.82
N TYR A 453 6.35 -14.47 7.98
CA TYR A 453 6.60 -13.13 8.52
C TYR A 453 7.12 -12.07 7.53
N ASN A 454 6.25 -11.11 7.23
CA ASN A 454 6.54 -9.94 6.41
C ASN A 454 7.21 -8.84 7.24
N HIS A 455 8.54 -8.94 7.41
CA HIS A 455 9.37 -7.94 8.12
C HIS A 455 10.68 -7.65 7.36
N SER A 456 10.64 -7.66 6.03
CA SER A 456 11.82 -7.48 5.16
C SER A 456 11.44 -7.29 3.70
N THR A 457 12.36 -6.80 2.86
CA THR A 457 12.30 -7.01 1.41
C THR A 457 13.02 -8.29 1.00
N TYR A 458 12.68 -8.83 -0.16
CA TYR A 458 13.44 -9.85 -0.88
C TYR A 458 13.25 -9.66 -2.40
N VAL A 459 12.00 -9.55 -2.84
CA VAL A 459 11.62 -9.25 -4.23
C VAL A 459 12.26 -7.94 -4.69
N ASP A 460 12.26 -6.90 -3.86
CA ASP A 460 12.88 -5.62 -4.18
C ASP A 460 14.39 -5.75 -4.41
N ASN A 461 15.07 -6.56 -3.59
CA ASN A 461 16.50 -6.83 -3.73
C ASN A 461 16.80 -7.59 -5.03
N VAL A 462 15.98 -8.59 -5.37
CA VAL A 462 16.09 -9.32 -6.65
C VAL A 462 15.88 -8.39 -7.86
N ILE A 463 14.86 -7.52 -7.83
CA ILE A 463 14.53 -6.67 -8.99
C ILE A 463 15.51 -5.50 -9.13
N SER A 464 15.72 -4.71 -8.06
CA SER A 464 16.55 -3.51 -8.12
C SER A 464 18.06 -3.80 -8.08
N GLY A 465 18.49 -4.85 -7.36
CA GLY A 465 19.90 -5.25 -7.27
C GLY A 465 20.29 -6.28 -8.31
N LEU A 466 19.82 -7.52 -8.18
CA LEU A 466 20.27 -8.65 -9.03
C LEU A 466 20.00 -8.40 -10.52
N ILE A 467 18.75 -8.08 -10.88
CA ILE A 467 18.37 -7.75 -12.26
C ILE A 467 18.76 -6.31 -12.62
N GLY A 468 18.79 -5.41 -11.63
CA GLY A 468 19.34 -4.07 -11.77
C GLY A 468 18.35 -2.98 -12.17
N VAL A 469 17.04 -3.15 -11.95
CA VAL A 469 16.02 -2.17 -12.38
C VAL A 469 16.02 -0.94 -11.47
N ASP A 470 16.70 0.12 -11.91
CA ASP A 470 16.75 1.43 -11.26
C ASP A 470 15.68 2.39 -11.83
N GLY A 471 14.91 2.98 -10.91
CA GLY A 471 13.74 3.78 -11.19
C GLY A 471 14.02 5.28 -11.23
N ARG A 472 13.33 5.99 -12.13
CA ARG A 472 13.62 7.39 -12.45
C ARG A 472 12.37 8.26 -12.41
N ALA A 473 12.58 9.57 -12.22
CA ALA A 473 11.53 10.59 -12.26
C ALA A 473 11.36 11.22 -13.66
N ASP A 474 12.13 10.76 -14.65
CA ASP A 474 11.97 11.07 -16.08
C ASP A 474 11.49 9.82 -16.84
N ASN A 475 11.13 9.99 -18.11
CA ASN A 475 10.49 9.00 -19.00
C ASN A 475 11.40 7.80 -19.38
N ALA A 476 12.35 7.41 -18.53
CA ALA A 476 13.35 6.39 -18.76
C ALA A 476 13.47 5.43 -17.57
N VAL A 477 14.17 4.32 -17.78
CA VAL A 477 14.60 3.36 -16.73
C VAL A 477 16.07 3.04 -16.94
N THR A 478 16.83 2.83 -15.86
CA THR A 478 18.21 2.34 -15.95
C THR A 478 18.26 0.88 -15.54
N ILE A 479 18.99 0.07 -16.29
CA ILE A 479 19.25 -1.34 -15.98
C ILE A 479 20.74 -1.49 -15.65
N THR A 480 21.08 -1.76 -14.39
CA THR A 480 22.45 -1.96 -13.89
C THR A 480 22.56 -3.32 -13.19
N PRO A 481 22.69 -4.44 -13.93
CA PRO A 481 22.61 -5.78 -13.37
C PRO A 481 23.79 -6.12 -12.46
N LEU A 482 23.49 -6.71 -11.29
CA LEU A 482 24.50 -7.33 -10.43
C LEU A 482 24.61 -8.86 -10.67
N ALA A 483 23.69 -9.45 -11.44
CA ALA A 483 23.81 -10.82 -11.91
C ALA A 483 25.12 -11.05 -12.70
N PRO A 484 25.82 -12.18 -12.49
CA PRO A 484 27.16 -12.37 -13.03
C PRO A 484 27.11 -12.77 -14.52
N ALA A 485 28.04 -12.25 -15.32
CA ALA A 485 28.12 -12.55 -16.77
C ALA A 485 28.46 -14.03 -17.10
N THR A 486 28.72 -14.85 -16.09
CA THR A 486 28.86 -16.31 -16.18
C THR A 486 27.52 -17.04 -16.21
N TRP A 487 26.41 -16.42 -15.80
CA TRP A 487 25.06 -16.99 -15.95
C TRP A 487 24.70 -17.08 -17.44
N ASP A 488 24.11 -18.21 -17.83
CA ASP A 488 23.67 -18.44 -19.21
C ASP A 488 22.44 -17.60 -19.59
N TYR A 489 21.62 -17.23 -18.60
CA TYR A 489 20.40 -16.47 -18.80
C TYR A 489 19.96 -15.77 -17.52
N PHE A 490 19.09 -14.78 -17.66
CA PHE A 490 18.05 -14.41 -16.71
C PHE A 490 16.91 -13.72 -17.46
N LEU A 491 15.71 -13.72 -16.89
CA LEU A 491 14.57 -12.99 -17.43
C LEU A 491 13.71 -12.45 -16.29
N LEU A 492 13.42 -11.15 -16.36
CA LEU A 492 12.36 -10.50 -15.58
C LEU A 492 11.33 -9.96 -16.57
N GLU A 493 10.12 -10.52 -16.57
CA GLU A 493 9.07 -10.32 -17.57
C GLU A 493 7.87 -9.56 -16.99
N ASN A 494 7.40 -8.57 -17.78
CA ASN A 494 6.23 -7.71 -17.54
C ASN A 494 6.22 -6.98 -16.19
N THR A 495 7.37 -6.49 -15.72
CA THR A 495 7.46 -5.59 -14.57
C THR A 495 6.64 -4.31 -14.83
N PRO A 496 5.73 -3.91 -13.93
CA PRO A 496 5.05 -2.62 -14.06
C PRO A 496 6.06 -1.48 -13.87
N TYR A 497 6.15 -0.58 -14.86
CA TYR A 497 7.00 0.61 -14.78
C TYR A 497 6.35 1.79 -15.49
N HIS A 498 6.03 2.86 -14.75
CA HIS A 498 5.36 4.08 -15.26
C HIS A 498 4.07 3.79 -16.05
N GLY A 499 3.34 2.74 -15.64
CA GLY A 499 2.13 2.24 -16.31
C GLY A 499 2.37 1.26 -17.48
N HIS A 500 3.61 1.10 -17.93
CA HIS A 500 4.03 0.18 -19.00
C HIS A 500 4.49 -1.19 -18.48
N ASN A 501 4.66 -2.16 -19.38
CA ASN A 501 5.34 -3.44 -19.10
C ASN A 501 6.79 -3.42 -19.55
N LEU A 502 7.70 -3.31 -18.58
CA LEU A 502 9.13 -3.48 -18.77
C LEU A 502 9.49 -4.97 -18.76
N THR A 503 10.41 -5.40 -19.63
CA THR A 503 11.00 -6.75 -19.58
C THR A 503 12.49 -6.69 -19.83
N VAL A 504 13.27 -7.33 -18.96
CA VAL A 504 14.72 -7.36 -18.97
C VAL A 504 15.19 -8.80 -19.19
N LEU A 505 15.88 -9.05 -20.30
CA LEU A 505 16.26 -10.38 -20.76
C LEU A 505 17.76 -10.48 -20.99
N TRP A 506 18.44 -11.39 -20.29
CA TRP A 506 19.79 -11.84 -20.61
C TRP A 506 19.74 -13.26 -21.16
N ASP A 507 20.40 -13.48 -22.28
CA ASP A 507 20.69 -14.82 -22.82
C ASP A 507 22.10 -14.79 -23.41
N ARG A 508 23.03 -15.50 -22.80
CA ARG A 508 24.46 -15.53 -23.15
C ARG A 508 24.71 -16.15 -24.53
N THR A 509 23.73 -16.89 -25.07
CA THR A 509 23.84 -17.66 -26.33
C THR A 509 22.81 -17.25 -27.38
N GLY A 510 21.68 -16.68 -26.95
CA GLY A 510 20.49 -16.40 -27.76
C GLY A 510 19.56 -17.58 -27.99
N THR A 511 19.84 -18.74 -27.39
CA THR A 511 19.16 -20.02 -27.66
C THR A 511 18.04 -20.35 -26.69
N ARG A 512 17.98 -19.76 -25.50
CA ARG A 512 16.96 -20.08 -24.48
C ARG A 512 15.61 -19.50 -24.85
N TYR A 513 15.57 -18.20 -25.17
CA TYR A 513 14.33 -17.47 -25.46
C TYR A 513 14.11 -17.20 -26.95
N GLY A 514 15.04 -17.63 -27.81
CA GLY A 514 14.98 -17.41 -29.26
C GLY A 514 15.11 -15.94 -29.70
N ARG A 515 15.60 -15.06 -28.82
CA ARG A 515 15.75 -13.60 -29.07
C ARG A 515 17.18 -13.17 -29.43
N GLY A 516 18.10 -14.11 -29.65
CA GLY A 516 19.52 -13.81 -29.93
C GLY A 516 20.31 -13.42 -28.67
N ALA A 517 21.63 -13.41 -28.75
CA ALA A 517 22.52 -13.28 -27.59
C ALA A 517 22.59 -11.84 -27.02
N GLY A 518 22.96 -11.71 -25.75
CA GLY A 518 23.17 -10.42 -25.05
C GLY A 518 21.93 -9.88 -24.32
N LEU A 519 22.13 -8.85 -23.49
CA LEU A 519 21.08 -8.17 -22.70
C LEU A 519 20.12 -7.43 -23.63
N LYS A 520 18.81 -7.49 -23.33
CA LYS A 520 17.73 -6.84 -24.07
C LYS A 520 16.71 -6.25 -23.13
N VAL A 521 16.11 -5.15 -23.57
CA VAL A 521 15.00 -4.51 -22.87
C VAL A 521 13.83 -4.37 -23.82
N PHE A 522 12.64 -4.73 -23.34
CA PHE A 522 11.37 -4.56 -24.05
C PHE A 522 10.45 -3.67 -23.23
N VAL A 523 9.63 -2.87 -23.91
CA VAL A 523 8.55 -2.06 -23.35
C VAL A 523 7.29 -2.41 -24.11
N ASP A 524 6.22 -2.77 -23.39
CA ASP A 524 4.92 -3.18 -23.93
C ASP A 524 4.99 -4.28 -25.01
N GLY A 525 5.98 -5.18 -24.86
CA GLY A 525 6.26 -6.27 -25.80
C GLY A 525 7.20 -5.90 -26.97
N ALA A 526 7.45 -4.61 -27.22
CA ALA A 526 8.37 -4.15 -28.26
C ALA A 526 9.82 -4.06 -27.73
N GLN A 527 10.78 -4.61 -28.47
CA GLN A 527 12.20 -4.54 -28.08
C GLN A 527 12.75 -3.12 -28.30
N VAL A 528 13.09 -2.41 -27.23
CA VAL A 528 13.60 -1.02 -27.28
C VAL A 528 15.12 -0.95 -27.27
N ALA A 529 15.81 -1.93 -26.68
CA ALA A 529 17.28 -1.96 -26.63
C ALA A 529 17.87 -3.37 -26.65
N ALA A 530 19.14 -3.46 -27.08
CA ALA A 530 19.95 -4.67 -27.02
C ALA A 530 21.45 -4.32 -26.92
N GLN A 531 22.23 -5.08 -26.14
CA GLN A 531 23.69 -4.98 -26.06
C GLN A 531 24.35 -6.34 -25.77
N ALA A 532 25.64 -6.47 -26.03
CA ALA A 532 26.34 -7.77 -25.96
C ALA A 532 26.65 -8.28 -24.54
N GLY A 533 26.64 -7.41 -23.51
CA GLY A 533 27.03 -7.75 -22.14
C GLY A 533 26.12 -7.14 -21.06
N LEU A 534 26.49 -7.29 -19.80
CA LEU A 534 25.76 -6.79 -18.62
C LEU A 534 26.31 -5.44 -18.12
N ASN A 535 26.56 -4.50 -19.03
CA ASN A 535 26.93 -3.12 -18.68
C ASN A 535 25.66 -2.33 -18.29
N PRO A 536 25.79 -1.19 -17.57
CA PRO A 536 24.65 -0.29 -17.33
C PRO A 536 23.99 0.17 -18.63
N LEU A 537 22.66 0.14 -18.70
CA LEU A 537 21.86 0.43 -19.89
C LEU A 537 20.61 1.24 -19.52
N THR A 538 20.57 2.53 -19.88
CA THR A 538 19.37 3.37 -19.75
C THR A 538 18.55 3.34 -21.04
N VAL A 539 17.22 3.18 -20.92
CA VAL A 539 16.28 3.21 -22.05
C VAL A 539 15.11 4.14 -21.78
N THR A 540 14.58 4.78 -22.83
CA THR A 540 13.29 5.50 -22.75
C THR A 540 12.14 4.49 -22.70
N VAL A 541 11.16 4.73 -21.83
CA VAL A 541 9.97 3.89 -21.68
C VAL A 541 8.77 4.57 -22.36
N GLY A 542 8.40 5.76 -21.89
CA GLY A 542 7.24 6.51 -22.37
C GLY A 542 6.89 7.68 -21.44
N ASP A 543 5.91 8.49 -21.82
CA ASP A 543 5.23 9.37 -20.85
C ASP A 543 4.44 8.49 -19.87
N PRO A 544 4.57 8.69 -18.54
CA PRO A 544 3.89 7.84 -17.56
C PRO A 544 2.38 7.77 -17.80
N VAL A 545 1.89 6.55 -18.07
CA VAL A 545 0.46 6.27 -18.10
C VAL A 545 0.00 6.13 -16.65
N THR A 546 -1.00 6.91 -16.24
CA THR A 546 -1.61 6.78 -14.91
C THR A 546 -1.92 5.31 -14.63
N PRO A 547 -1.33 4.68 -13.59
CA PRO A 547 -1.63 3.29 -13.25
C PRO A 547 -3.15 3.11 -13.11
N PRO A 548 -3.71 1.92 -13.46
CA PRO A 548 -5.14 1.69 -13.32
C PRO A 548 -5.56 1.98 -11.87
N GLY A 549 -6.29 3.07 -11.69
CA GLY A 549 -6.59 3.63 -10.39
C GLY A 549 -7.54 2.75 -9.58
N THR A 550 -7.80 3.16 -8.33
CA THR A 550 -8.75 2.46 -7.46
C THR A 550 -10.09 2.24 -8.16
N GLU A 551 -10.77 1.15 -7.80
CA GLU A 551 -11.93 0.61 -8.54
C GLU A 551 -13.17 1.55 -8.57
N GLY A 552 -13.10 2.74 -7.95
CA GLY A 552 -14.25 3.59 -7.66
C GLY A 552 -15.25 2.95 -6.69
N ARG A 553 -14.82 1.87 -6.01
CA ARG A 553 -15.61 0.96 -5.19
C ARG A 553 -14.84 0.56 -3.94
N VAL A 554 -15.59 0.14 -2.93
CA VAL A 554 -15.14 -0.28 -1.60
C VAL A 554 -15.94 -1.50 -1.15
N ASP A 555 -15.32 -2.44 -0.43
CA ASP A 555 -16.05 -3.59 0.11
C ASP A 555 -16.83 -3.20 1.37
N ILE A 556 -18.16 -3.18 1.24
CA ILE A 556 -19.07 -2.75 2.30
C ILE A 556 -19.45 -3.87 3.28
N ALA A 557 -18.96 -5.09 3.07
CA ALA A 557 -19.12 -6.22 3.99
C ALA A 557 -18.00 -6.32 5.03
N ALA A 558 -16.76 -5.92 4.67
CA ALA A 558 -15.59 -5.99 5.55
C ALA A 558 -15.80 -5.34 6.93
N ASN A 559 -15.45 -6.08 7.98
CA ASN A 559 -15.48 -5.66 9.38
C ASN A 559 -14.41 -6.42 10.20
N SER A 560 -13.16 -6.34 9.75
CA SER A 560 -11.95 -6.90 10.37
C SER A 560 -11.85 -6.73 11.88
N GLN A 561 -12.25 -5.57 12.41
CA GLN A 561 -12.23 -5.23 13.84
C GLN A 561 -13.52 -5.60 14.60
N ARG A 562 -14.44 -6.35 13.98
CA ARG A 562 -15.69 -6.86 14.56
C ARG A 562 -16.52 -5.78 15.27
N HIS A 563 -16.56 -4.59 14.69
CA HIS A 563 -17.32 -3.45 15.22
C HIS A 563 -18.81 -3.80 15.31
N GLY A 564 -19.46 -3.38 16.40
CA GLY A 564 -20.89 -3.60 16.63
C GLY A 564 -21.79 -2.47 16.07
N ASN A 565 -23.11 -2.63 16.24
CA ASN A 565 -24.16 -1.62 16.04
C ASN A 565 -23.95 -0.65 14.85
N GLY A 566 -24.17 -1.16 13.64
CA GLY A 566 -24.18 -0.40 12.40
C GLY A 566 -23.03 -0.71 11.43
N ALA A 567 -22.08 -1.56 11.83
CA ALA A 567 -21.16 -2.24 10.92
C ALA A 567 -21.71 -3.61 10.52
N ALA A 568 -21.23 -4.15 9.39
CA ALA A 568 -21.64 -5.45 8.85
C ALA A 568 -21.41 -6.60 9.84
N GLN A 569 -22.35 -7.55 9.94
CA GLN A 569 -22.28 -8.71 10.81
C GLN A 569 -22.42 -9.99 9.97
N PRO A 570 -21.61 -11.04 10.19
CA PRO A 570 -21.71 -12.28 9.43
C PRO A 570 -22.70 -13.26 10.07
N PHE A 571 -23.31 -14.12 9.25
CA PHE A 571 -24.18 -15.19 9.72
C PHE A 571 -24.10 -16.43 8.81
N ALA A 572 -24.41 -17.60 9.37
CA ALA A 572 -24.51 -18.86 8.64
C ALA A 572 -25.56 -19.78 9.26
N SER A 573 -26.07 -20.77 8.50
CA SER A 573 -26.95 -21.83 9.03
C SER A 573 -26.23 -22.88 9.86
N TYR A 574 -24.94 -23.06 9.61
CA TYR A 574 -24.04 -23.95 10.31
C TYR A 574 -22.62 -23.35 10.25
N THR A 575 -21.79 -23.64 11.24
CA THR A 575 -20.35 -23.35 11.23
C THR A 575 -19.66 -24.51 11.90
N PHE A 576 -18.61 -25.07 11.28
CA PHE A 576 -17.84 -26.13 11.91
C PHE A 576 -17.19 -25.65 13.23
N GLN A 577 -17.11 -26.52 14.23
CA GLN A 577 -16.90 -26.16 15.64
C GLN A 577 -15.58 -25.45 16.01
N VAL A 578 -14.62 -25.35 15.07
CA VAL A 578 -13.36 -24.61 15.24
C VAL A 578 -13.21 -23.42 14.29
N ASP A 579 -14.11 -23.30 13.31
CA ASP A 579 -14.15 -22.18 12.37
C ASP A 579 -15.03 -21.05 12.91
N ASN A 580 -15.05 -19.90 12.24
CA ASN A 580 -15.87 -18.76 12.66
C ASN A 580 -16.48 -18.05 11.44
N ALA A 581 -17.78 -17.75 11.49
CA ALA A 581 -18.45 -16.96 10.45
C ALA A 581 -17.82 -15.55 10.30
N TRP A 582 -17.15 -15.04 11.33
CA TRP A 582 -16.39 -13.79 11.24
C TRP A 582 -15.25 -13.79 10.22
N ARG A 583 -14.75 -14.95 9.77
CA ARG A 583 -13.70 -15.01 8.75
C ARG A 583 -14.16 -14.46 7.41
N ILE A 584 -15.42 -14.68 7.01
CA ILE A 584 -15.93 -14.26 5.70
C ILE A 584 -16.04 -12.75 5.48
N ILE A 585 -15.71 -11.93 6.49
CA ILE A 585 -15.67 -10.47 6.38
C ILE A 585 -14.50 -9.87 7.17
N ASP A 586 -13.45 -10.64 7.51
CA ASP A 586 -12.31 -10.08 8.25
C ASP A 586 -11.20 -9.50 7.36
N GLY A 587 -11.39 -9.55 6.03
CA GLY A 587 -10.63 -8.80 5.05
C GLY A 587 -9.36 -9.51 4.57
N ASN A 588 -9.20 -10.78 4.91
CA ASN A 588 -8.00 -11.59 4.65
C ASN A 588 -8.27 -12.58 3.51
N ILE A 589 -7.49 -12.52 2.43
CA ILE A 589 -7.73 -13.30 1.21
C ILE A 589 -6.58 -14.28 0.95
N PHE A 590 -6.45 -15.27 1.83
CA PHE A 590 -5.52 -16.38 1.67
C PHE A 590 -6.04 -17.66 2.36
N GLU A 591 -5.77 -18.81 1.74
CA GLU A 591 -6.50 -20.06 1.99
C GLU A 591 -5.60 -21.17 2.57
N HIS A 592 -4.44 -20.78 3.11
CA HIS A 592 -3.41 -21.67 3.66
C HIS A 592 -3.58 -21.98 5.16
N THR A 593 -2.68 -22.83 5.69
CA THR A 593 -2.80 -23.49 7.00
C THR A 593 -2.39 -22.65 8.21
N VAL A 594 -1.83 -21.45 8.01
CA VAL A 594 -1.37 -20.56 9.09
C VAL A 594 -1.81 -19.11 8.79
N PRO A 595 -2.32 -18.35 9.79
CA PRO A 595 -2.86 -18.86 11.05
C PRO A 595 -4.00 -19.84 10.79
N GLN A 596 -4.28 -20.74 11.73
CA GLN A 596 -5.32 -21.73 11.51
C GLN A 596 -6.72 -21.09 11.50
N ASN A 597 -7.57 -21.62 10.62
CA ASN A 597 -8.97 -21.26 10.47
C ASN A 597 -9.17 -19.78 10.08
N THR A 598 -8.47 -19.34 9.02
CA THR A 598 -8.71 -18.13 8.20
C THR A 598 -9.99 -18.18 7.34
N ARG A 599 -10.83 -19.20 7.52
CA ARG A 599 -12.04 -19.45 6.71
C ARG A 599 -13.22 -19.91 7.56
N TRP A 600 -14.42 -19.74 7.03
CA TRP A 600 -15.64 -20.39 7.51
C TRP A 600 -15.93 -21.64 6.68
N THR A 601 -16.46 -22.70 7.30
CA THR A 601 -16.84 -23.94 6.59
C THR A 601 -18.12 -24.57 7.14
N SER A 602 -18.83 -25.30 6.26
CA SER A 602 -19.95 -26.19 6.60
C SER A 602 -19.51 -27.64 6.87
N TYR A 603 -18.23 -27.90 7.17
CA TYR A 603 -17.72 -29.25 7.39
C TYR A 603 -18.45 -29.98 8.51
N GLY A 604 -18.85 -31.23 8.28
CA GLY A 604 -19.62 -32.02 9.24
C GLY A 604 -21.08 -31.56 9.44
N SER A 605 -21.59 -30.63 8.63
CA SER A 605 -22.99 -30.19 8.71
C SER A 605 -23.98 -31.34 8.46
N PRO A 606 -25.06 -31.44 9.25
CA PRO A 606 -26.15 -32.39 9.00
C PRO A 606 -27.10 -31.94 7.88
N ASN A 607 -26.96 -30.70 7.38
CA ASN A 607 -27.88 -30.12 6.41
C ASN A 607 -27.55 -30.60 4.99
N ALA A 608 -28.57 -30.77 4.14
CA ALA A 608 -28.37 -31.04 2.71
C ALA A 608 -27.85 -29.80 1.95
N SER A 609 -28.09 -28.60 2.48
CA SER A 609 -27.61 -27.32 1.97
C SER A 609 -27.46 -26.34 3.12
N ASP A 610 -26.43 -25.51 3.05
CA ASP A 610 -26.15 -24.45 4.00
C ASP A 610 -26.07 -23.08 3.32
N HIS A 611 -26.02 -22.03 4.12
CA HIS A 611 -25.77 -20.67 3.66
C HIS A 611 -24.84 -19.92 4.60
N ALA A 612 -24.09 -18.99 4.05
CA ALA A 612 -23.27 -18.00 4.75
C ALA A 612 -23.50 -16.62 4.11
N GLY A 613 -23.40 -15.54 4.88
CA GLY A 613 -23.75 -14.21 4.41
C GLY A 613 -23.52 -13.09 5.41
N VAL A 614 -23.94 -11.89 5.02
CA VAL A 614 -23.70 -10.63 5.72
C VAL A 614 -25.00 -9.84 5.94
N ASP A 615 -25.21 -9.37 7.17
CA ASP A 615 -26.23 -8.41 7.57
C ASP A 615 -25.60 -7.04 7.72
N PHE A 616 -26.00 -6.07 6.91
CA PHE A 616 -25.44 -4.72 6.94
C PHE A 616 -26.03 -3.85 8.06
N GLY A 617 -27.10 -4.31 8.73
CA GLY A 617 -27.84 -3.54 9.74
C GLY A 617 -28.60 -2.32 9.20
N ARG A 618 -28.53 -2.06 7.89
CA ARG A 618 -29.19 -0.96 7.16
C ARG A 618 -29.42 -1.37 5.70
N PRO A 619 -30.31 -0.69 4.95
CA PRO A 619 -30.36 -0.81 3.50
C PRO A 619 -29.06 -0.33 2.86
N VAL A 620 -28.56 -1.08 1.88
CA VAL A 620 -27.42 -0.71 1.03
C VAL A 620 -27.71 -1.11 -0.42
N THR A 621 -27.14 -0.36 -1.37
CA THR A 621 -27.19 -0.68 -2.80
C THR A 621 -26.03 -1.60 -3.17
N VAL A 622 -26.33 -2.73 -3.81
CA VAL A 622 -25.37 -3.79 -4.13
C VAL A 622 -25.56 -4.29 -5.57
N ASP A 623 -24.47 -4.48 -6.28
CA ASP A 623 -24.40 -4.86 -7.71
C ASP A 623 -23.16 -5.70 -8.10
N ASP A 624 -22.17 -5.81 -7.21
CA ASP A 624 -20.98 -6.66 -7.36
C ASP A 624 -20.65 -7.36 -6.03
N VAL A 625 -20.53 -8.69 -6.06
CA VAL A 625 -20.21 -9.55 -4.92
C VAL A 625 -19.05 -10.46 -5.30
N ARG A 626 -18.10 -10.68 -4.39
CA ARG A 626 -16.91 -11.51 -4.61
C ARG A 626 -16.80 -12.54 -3.52
N LEU A 627 -16.75 -13.80 -3.92
CA LEU A 627 -16.67 -14.95 -3.04
C LEU A 627 -15.35 -15.67 -3.33
N TYR A 628 -14.59 -15.98 -2.28
CA TYR A 628 -13.38 -16.79 -2.37
C TYR A 628 -13.68 -18.15 -1.75
N PHE A 629 -13.81 -19.17 -2.58
CA PHE A 629 -14.30 -20.51 -2.20
C PHE A 629 -13.14 -21.46 -1.87
N TYR A 630 -13.17 -21.98 -0.64
CA TYR A 630 -12.14 -22.87 -0.09
C TYR A 630 -12.36 -24.35 -0.48
N ASP A 631 -11.27 -25.02 -0.88
CA ASP A 631 -11.20 -26.45 -1.15
C ASP A 631 -9.90 -27.04 -0.57
N ASP A 632 -10.02 -27.95 0.40
CA ASP A 632 -8.88 -28.65 1.02
C ASP A 632 -8.56 -30.00 0.35
N GLY A 633 -9.21 -30.29 -0.80
CA GLY A 633 -9.16 -31.58 -1.49
C GLY A 633 -9.95 -32.70 -0.81
N GLY A 634 -10.31 -32.58 0.46
CA GLY A 634 -10.89 -33.61 1.32
C GLY A 634 -12.23 -33.24 1.95
N GLY A 635 -12.21 -32.72 3.17
CA GLY A 635 -13.40 -32.49 4.00
C GLY A 635 -14.19 -31.23 3.61
N VAL A 636 -13.51 -30.23 3.05
CA VAL A 636 -14.12 -29.00 2.56
C VAL A 636 -13.83 -28.87 1.07
N ARG A 637 -14.88 -28.77 0.26
CA ARG A 637 -14.77 -28.77 -1.18
C ARG A 637 -15.61 -27.66 -1.79
N VAL A 638 -15.23 -27.13 -2.95
CA VAL A 638 -16.11 -26.18 -3.65
C VAL A 638 -17.50 -26.78 -3.91
N PRO A 639 -18.60 -26.01 -3.76
CA PRO A 639 -19.94 -26.54 -3.97
C PRO A 639 -20.20 -26.78 -5.47
N ALA A 640 -21.02 -27.78 -5.80
CA ALA A 640 -21.34 -28.13 -7.19
C ALA A 640 -22.21 -27.07 -7.91
N SER A 641 -22.88 -26.22 -7.12
CA SER A 641 -23.64 -25.05 -7.56
C SER A 641 -23.86 -24.13 -6.36
N TYR A 642 -24.24 -22.88 -6.60
CA TYR A 642 -24.57 -21.91 -5.55
C TYR A 642 -25.56 -20.87 -6.06
N ASP A 643 -26.29 -20.22 -5.16
CA ASP A 643 -27.18 -19.08 -5.45
C ASP A 643 -26.88 -17.89 -4.52
N LEU A 644 -26.71 -16.70 -5.08
CA LEU A 644 -26.64 -15.44 -4.31
C LEU A 644 -28.07 -14.95 -4.04
N GLN A 645 -28.39 -14.70 -2.77
CA GLN A 645 -29.71 -14.29 -2.32
C GLN A 645 -29.65 -13.00 -1.51
N TYR A 646 -30.69 -12.18 -1.65
CA TYR A 646 -30.89 -10.95 -0.90
C TYR A 646 -32.18 -11.01 -0.08
N PHE A 647 -32.18 -10.33 1.07
CA PHE A 647 -33.36 -10.24 1.93
C PHE A 647 -34.18 -8.99 1.59
N THR A 648 -35.46 -9.18 1.28
CA THR A 648 -36.38 -8.11 0.84
C THR A 648 -36.96 -7.27 1.99
N GLY A 649 -36.59 -7.58 3.23
CA GLY A 649 -37.27 -7.12 4.44
C GLY A 649 -38.36 -8.08 4.93
N ALA A 650 -38.85 -8.98 4.08
CA ALA A 650 -39.85 -10.01 4.43
C ALA A 650 -39.36 -11.45 4.15
N GLU A 651 -38.67 -11.67 3.04
CA GLU A 651 -38.25 -13.00 2.58
C GLU A 651 -36.90 -12.98 1.86
N TRP A 652 -36.30 -14.16 1.68
CA TRP A 652 -35.10 -14.34 0.87
C TRP A 652 -35.48 -14.58 -0.60
N ARG A 653 -34.81 -13.89 -1.53
CA ARG A 653 -34.96 -14.11 -2.97
C ARG A 653 -33.59 -14.25 -3.63
N THR A 654 -33.52 -15.12 -4.65
CA THR A 654 -32.45 -15.13 -5.66
C THR A 654 -32.22 -13.72 -6.20
N VAL A 655 -30.96 -13.28 -6.22
CA VAL A 655 -30.56 -12.01 -6.85
C VAL A 655 -30.82 -12.13 -8.36
N PRO A 656 -31.52 -11.17 -8.99
CA PRO A 656 -31.85 -11.24 -10.42
C PRO A 656 -30.60 -11.03 -11.28
N GLY A 657 -30.52 -11.72 -12.42
CA GLY A 657 -29.52 -11.40 -13.45
C GLY A 657 -28.05 -11.62 -13.07
N GLN A 658 -27.75 -12.55 -12.15
CA GLN A 658 -26.39 -12.91 -11.73
C GLN A 658 -25.52 -13.36 -12.92
N ASN A 659 -24.63 -12.47 -13.38
CA ASN A 659 -23.50 -12.78 -14.23
C ASN A 659 -22.33 -13.25 -13.35
N ARG A 660 -21.59 -14.29 -13.74
CA ARG A 660 -20.64 -14.99 -12.87
C ARG A 660 -19.33 -15.29 -13.58
N SER A 661 -18.20 -14.91 -12.98
CA SER A 661 -16.88 -15.11 -13.54
C SER A 661 -15.81 -15.45 -12.49
N PRO A 662 -14.90 -16.41 -12.74
CA PRO A 662 -14.90 -17.36 -13.86
C PRO A 662 -16.01 -18.43 -13.71
N GLY A 663 -16.05 -19.43 -14.61
CA GLY A 663 -16.75 -20.71 -14.38
C GLY A 663 -18.29 -20.73 -14.47
N GLY A 664 -18.97 -19.60 -14.43
CA GLY A 664 -20.44 -19.54 -14.57
C GLY A 664 -21.15 -20.11 -13.35
N THR A 665 -21.79 -21.28 -13.46
CA THR A 665 -22.46 -21.91 -12.30
C THR A 665 -21.51 -22.61 -11.33
N SER A 666 -20.30 -22.94 -11.78
CA SER A 666 -19.25 -23.55 -10.95
C SER A 666 -18.29 -22.46 -10.45
N PRO A 667 -17.99 -22.39 -9.15
CA PRO A 667 -17.05 -21.40 -8.62
C PRO A 667 -15.60 -21.72 -8.98
N ALA A 668 -14.71 -20.74 -8.79
CA ALA A 668 -13.28 -21.01 -8.76
C ALA A 668 -12.91 -21.90 -7.55
N VAL A 669 -11.89 -22.73 -7.72
CA VAL A 669 -11.23 -23.47 -6.64
C VAL A 669 -10.10 -22.60 -6.11
N ASN A 670 -10.09 -22.33 -4.79
CA ASN A 670 -9.15 -21.44 -4.11
C ASN A 670 -8.87 -20.17 -4.92
N GLY A 671 -9.91 -19.35 -5.10
CA GLY A 671 -9.91 -18.32 -6.12
C GLY A 671 -11.13 -17.41 -6.13
N LEU A 672 -10.93 -16.21 -6.67
CA LEU A 672 -11.98 -15.21 -6.84
C LEU A 672 -13.11 -15.72 -7.75
N THR A 673 -14.32 -15.75 -7.19
CA THR A 673 -15.58 -15.91 -7.92
C THR A 673 -16.39 -14.61 -7.81
N ARG A 674 -16.41 -13.81 -8.88
CA ARG A 674 -17.17 -12.56 -8.98
C ARG A 674 -18.61 -12.83 -9.45
N ILE A 675 -19.56 -12.09 -8.90
CA ILE A 675 -20.98 -12.11 -9.27
C ILE A 675 -21.43 -10.65 -9.48
N THR A 676 -21.69 -10.24 -10.72
CA THR A 676 -22.27 -8.93 -11.05
C THR A 676 -23.74 -9.05 -11.44
N PHE A 677 -24.55 -8.04 -11.15
CA PHE A 677 -26.00 -8.08 -11.36
C PHE A 677 -26.63 -6.67 -11.39
N PRO A 678 -27.83 -6.50 -11.98
CA PRO A 678 -28.59 -5.25 -11.87
C PRO A 678 -28.82 -4.87 -10.40
N ALA A 679 -28.45 -3.65 -10.03
CA ALA A 679 -28.36 -3.22 -8.64
C ALA A 679 -29.66 -3.43 -7.85
N VAL A 680 -29.55 -4.05 -6.67
CA VAL A 680 -30.65 -4.22 -5.71
C VAL A 680 -30.37 -3.45 -4.42
N ILE A 681 -31.45 -3.10 -3.70
CA ILE A 681 -31.35 -2.62 -2.32
C ILE A 681 -31.56 -3.82 -1.40
N ALA A 682 -30.61 -4.08 -0.51
CA ALA A 682 -30.64 -5.19 0.43
C ALA A 682 -30.29 -4.70 1.86
N THR A 683 -30.87 -5.32 2.88
CA THR A 683 -30.35 -5.23 4.26
C THR A 683 -29.43 -6.40 4.59
N ARG A 684 -29.57 -7.53 3.87
CA ARG A 684 -28.76 -8.74 4.03
C ARG A 684 -28.51 -9.42 2.69
N LEU A 685 -27.33 -9.99 2.52
CA LEU A 685 -26.97 -10.91 1.45
C LEU A 685 -26.57 -12.28 2.03
N ARG A 686 -26.70 -13.35 1.25
CA ARG A 686 -26.11 -14.67 1.52
C ARG A 686 -25.85 -15.44 0.25
N VAL A 687 -24.89 -16.36 0.28
CA VAL A 687 -24.77 -17.43 -0.71
C VAL A 687 -25.35 -18.70 -0.11
N VAL A 688 -26.11 -19.45 -0.90
CA VAL A 688 -26.72 -20.73 -0.53
C VAL A 688 -26.14 -21.82 -1.44
N ALA A 689 -25.65 -22.92 -0.87
CA ALA A 689 -25.01 -24.00 -1.60
C ALA A 689 -25.33 -25.39 -1.01
N PRO A 690 -25.39 -26.45 -1.81
CA PRO A 690 -25.57 -27.82 -1.34
C PRO A 690 -24.26 -28.36 -0.73
N ASN A 691 -24.38 -29.10 0.36
CA ASN A 691 -23.25 -29.89 0.88
C ASN A 691 -23.09 -31.15 0.00
N ARG A 692 -21.86 -31.68 -0.12
CA ARG A 692 -21.61 -32.87 -0.96
C ARG A 692 -22.10 -34.17 -0.31
N GLY A 693 -22.48 -34.14 0.97
CA GLY A 693 -22.91 -35.29 1.75
C GLY A 693 -21.73 -36.06 2.35
N GLY A 694 -22.02 -37.10 3.14
CA GLY A 694 -20.98 -37.91 3.80
C GLY A 694 -20.10 -37.14 4.80
N GLY A 695 -20.55 -35.98 5.29
CA GLY A 695 -19.78 -35.06 6.14
C GLY A 695 -18.98 -34.00 5.37
N VAL A 696 -18.89 -34.09 4.04
CA VAL A 696 -18.14 -33.14 3.20
C VAL A 696 -18.95 -31.85 2.98
N GLY A 697 -18.40 -30.74 3.44
CA GLY A 697 -18.97 -29.39 3.34
C GLY A 697 -18.33 -28.55 2.23
N TRP A 698 -18.64 -27.26 2.26
CA TRP A 698 -17.99 -26.19 1.48
C TRP A 698 -17.56 -25.06 2.41
N GLY A 699 -16.76 -24.11 1.93
CA GLY A 699 -16.27 -23.01 2.74
C GLY A 699 -16.00 -21.73 1.95
N LEU A 700 -15.78 -20.66 2.69
CA LEU A 700 -15.38 -19.35 2.19
C LEU A 700 -14.22 -18.83 3.05
N SER A 701 -13.17 -18.34 2.40
CA SER A 701 -12.22 -17.43 3.05
C SER A 701 -12.91 -16.08 3.26
N GLU A 702 -13.30 -15.38 2.18
CA GLU A 702 -13.90 -14.04 2.22
C GLU A 702 -15.20 -13.92 1.37
N PHE A 703 -16.15 -13.09 1.83
CA PHE A 703 -17.41 -12.68 1.17
C PHE A 703 -17.45 -11.15 1.11
N GLN A 704 -16.99 -10.61 -0.01
CA GLN A 704 -16.93 -9.16 -0.24
C GLN A 704 -18.13 -8.66 -1.03
N VAL A 705 -18.51 -7.40 -0.82
CA VAL A 705 -19.63 -6.72 -1.48
C VAL A 705 -19.15 -5.34 -1.93
N TRP A 706 -18.69 -5.25 -3.17
CA TRP A 706 -18.02 -4.07 -3.70
C TRP A 706 -19.04 -3.06 -4.22
N SER A 707 -19.23 -1.96 -3.49
CA SER A 707 -20.19 -0.90 -3.85
C SER A 707 -19.50 0.46 -3.90
N ARG A 708 -20.18 1.47 -4.44
CA ARG A 708 -19.62 2.84 -4.52
C ARG A 708 -19.43 3.43 -3.13
N PRO A 709 -18.36 4.20 -2.87
CA PRO A 709 -18.15 4.83 -1.58
C PRO A 709 -19.26 5.86 -1.30
N THR A 710 -19.79 5.82 -0.08
CA THR A 710 -20.84 6.71 0.39
C THR A 710 -20.37 7.44 1.63
N PHE A 711 -20.71 8.72 1.77
CA PHE A 711 -20.12 9.63 2.74
C PHE A 711 -21.16 10.32 3.63
N LYS A 712 -20.74 10.58 4.86
CA LYS A 712 -21.31 11.56 5.78
C LYS A 712 -20.36 12.77 5.79
N ILE A 713 -20.89 13.95 5.49
CA ILE A 713 -20.10 15.17 5.29
C ILE A 713 -20.28 16.06 6.52
N PHE A 714 -19.30 16.02 7.44
CA PHE A 714 -19.33 16.74 8.72
C PHE A 714 -18.70 18.13 8.60
N ASN A 715 -19.29 19.15 9.20
CA ASN A 715 -18.69 20.49 9.27
C ASN A 715 -17.63 20.58 10.39
N ARG A 716 -16.43 21.11 10.10
CA ARG A 716 -15.33 21.21 11.08
C ARG A 716 -15.66 22.13 12.27
N HIS A 717 -16.51 23.14 12.10
CA HIS A 717 -16.85 24.06 13.19
C HIS A 717 -17.92 23.52 14.14
N SER A 718 -19.01 22.95 13.61
CA SER A 718 -20.17 22.53 14.40
C SER A 718 -20.18 21.04 14.77
N GLY A 719 -19.42 20.21 14.06
CA GLY A 719 -19.49 18.75 14.17
C GLY A 719 -20.79 18.14 13.59
N LYS A 720 -21.61 18.92 12.87
CA LYS A 720 -22.90 18.50 12.30
C LYS A 720 -22.80 18.11 10.83
N LEU A 721 -23.79 17.37 10.35
CA LEU A 721 -23.82 16.78 9.02
C LEU A 721 -24.53 17.64 7.99
N LEU A 722 -24.03 17.65 6.77
CA LEU A 722 -24.73 18.10 5.57
C LEU A 722 -25.98 17.22 5.35
N ALA A 723 -27.16 17.82 5.37
CA ALA A 723 -28.45 17.14 5.27
C ALA A 723 -29.44 17.92 4.40
N VAL A 724 -30.44 17.25 3.82
CA VAL A 724 -31.53 17.89 3.06
C VAL A 724 -32.69 18.21 4.00
N ASN A 725 -33.19 19.44 3.97
CA ASN A 725 -34.25 19.88 4.88
C ASN A 725 -35.50 18.96 4.79
N ASN A 726 -35.95 18.46 5.94
CA ASN A 726 -37.01 17.48 6.12
C ASN A 726 -36.88 16.19 5.28
N ALA A 727 -35.66 15.78 4.91
CA ALA A 727 -35.39 14.65 4.01
C ALA A 727 -36.20 14.70 2.70
N SER A 728 -36.41 15.92 2.17
CA SER A 728 -37.15 16.15 0.93
C SER A 728 -36.52 15.44 -0.27
N THR A 729 -37.33 15.05 -1.25
CA THR A 729 -36.90 14.52 -2.56
C THR A 729 -37.17 15.48 -3.73
N ALA A 730 -37.70 16.68 -3.44
CA ALA A 730 -38.00 17.70 -4.42
C ALA A 730 -36.77 18.53 -4.83
N ASP A 731 -36.81 19.08 -6.05
CA ASP A 731 -35.87 20.11 -6.52
C ASP A 731 -35.91 21.37 -5.65
N SER A 732 -34.77 22.06 -5.60
CA SER A 732 -34.58 23.31 -4.84
C SER A 732 -34.85 23.18 -3.34
N ALA A 733 -34.96 21.96 -2.79
CA ALA A 733 -35.05 21.76 -1.36
C ALA A 733 -33.74 22.25 -0.68
N PRO A 734 -33.83 23.12 0.36
CA PRO A 734 -32.66 23.65 1.04
C PRO A 734 -31.78 22.55 1.64
N VAL A 735 -30.47 22.72 1.51
CA VAL A 735 -29.48 21.96 2.24
C VAL A 735 -29.07 22.74 3.49
N GLN A 736 -28.97 22.03 4.59
CA GLN A 736 -28.77 22.53 5.94
C GLN A 736 -27.67 21.71 6.63
N GLN A 737 -27.20 22.17 7.79
CA GLN A 737 -26.56 21.26 8.75
C GLN A 737 -27.59 20.68 9.74
N TYR A 738 -27.38 19.43 10.15
CA TYR A 738 -28.23 18.75 11.13
C TYR A 738 -27.45 17.71 11.94
N SER A 739 -27.92 17.40 13.15
CA SER A 739 -27.36 16.34 14.01
C SER A 739 -27.65 14.95 13.43
N ASP A 740 -26.76 13.99 13.62
CA ASP A 740 -26.85 12.68 12.95
C ASP A 740 -28.07 11.85 13.39
N THR A 741 -29.10 11.84 12.54
CA THR A 741 -30.33 11.05 12.70
C THR A 741 -30.24 9.67 12.05
N GLY A 742 -29.14 9.35 11.36
CA GLY A 742 -28.92 8.07 10.67
C GLY A 742 -29.66 7.87 9.33
N THR A 743 -30.59 8.77 8.97
CA THR A 743 -31.42 8.70 7.76
C THR A 743 -30.61 8.89 6.46
N MET A 744 -31.22 8.60 5.31
CA MET A 744 -30.53 8.55 4.01
C MET A 744 -30.18 9.94 3.45
N ASP A 745 -30.87 10.99 3.87
CA ASP A 745 -30.67 12.37 3.41
C ASP A 745 -29.37 13.00 3.96
N HIS A 746 -28.79 12.39 5.00
CA HIS A 746 -27.48 12.73 5.55
C HIS A 746 -26.33 11.99 4.84
N ARG A 747 -26.62 11.22 3.78
CA ARG A 747 -25.66 10.37 3.07
C ARG A 747 -25.50 10.78 1.60
N TRP A 748 -24.26 10.81 1.14
CA TRP A 748 -23.88 11.40 -0.13
C TRP A 748 -22.92 10.48 -0.92
N GLU A 749 -23.15 10.29 -2.21
CA GLU A 749 -22.24 9.66 -3.16
C GLU A 749 -21.44 10.77 -3.87
N LEU A 750 -20.11 10.65 -3.91
CA LEU A 750 -19.29 11.52 -4.76
C LEU A 750 -19.16 10.88 -6.14
N VAL A 751 -19.84 11.45 -7.13
CA VAL A 751 -19.80 10.99 -8.52
C VAL A 751 -18.78 11.83 -9.28
N ASP A 752 -17.64 11.24 -9.60
CA ASP A 752 -16.58 11.88 -10.39
C ASP A 752 -17.09 12.29 -11.78
N ASN A 753 -16.57 13.41 -12.28
CA ASN A 753 -16.80 13.95 -13.61
C ASN A 753 -15.62 13.68 -14.57
N GLY A 754 -14.51 13.11 -14.09
CA GLY A 754 -13.31 12.78 -14.86
C GLY A 754 -12.36 13.96 -15.07
N ASP A 755 -12.63 15.11 -14.43
CA ASP A 755 -11.81 16.32 -14.49
C ASP A 755 -11.55 16.95 -13.11
N GLY A 756 -11.58 16.12 -12.05
CA GLY A 756 -11.33 16.50 -10.65
C GLY A 756 -12.53 17.15 -9.95
N TYR A 757 -13.61 17.45 -10.69
CA TYR A 757 -14.88 17.88 -10.11
C TYR A 757 -15.81 16.70 -9.85
N PHE A 758 -16.58 16.78 -8.78
CA PHE A 758 -17.56 15.77 -8.37
C PHE A 758 -18.96 16.37 -8.34
N ARG A 759 -19.97 15.55 -8.66
CA ARG A 759 -21.35 15.78 -8.23
C ARG A 759 -21.52 15.14 -6.87
N ILE A 760 -22.01 15.90 -5.89
CA ILE A 760 -22.27 15.40 -4.54
C ILE A 760 -23.74 14.99 -4.49
N LYS A 761 -24.02 13.70 -4.69
CA LYS A 761 -25.35 13.14 -4.93
C LYS A 761 -25.97 12.61 -3.64
N ASN A 762 -27.18 13.03 -3.29
CA ASN A 762 -27.88 12.59 -2.10
C ASN A 762 -28.50 11.19 -2.28
N LEU A 763 -28.37 10.30 -1.28
CA LEU A 763 -28.87 8.92 -1.38
C LEU A 763 -30.38 8.77 -1.12
N ASN A 764 -31.04 9.75 -0.49
CA ASN A 764 -32.48 9.71 -0.26
C ASN A 764 -33.29 10.11 -1.49
N SER A 765 -32.78 11.07 -2.27
CA SER A 765 -33.48 11.67 -3.41
C SER A 765 -32.90 11.30 -4.78
N GLY A 766 -31.64 10.86 -4.83
CA GLY A 766 -30.89 10.66 -6.07
C GLY A 766 -30.39 11.96 -6.73
N LYS A 767 -30.75 13.13 -6.17
CA LYS A 767 -30.43 14.47 -6.68
C LYS A 767 -29.03 14.93 -6.28
N VAL A 768 -28.50 15.94 -6.97
CA VAL A 768 -27.13 16.47 -6.75
C VAL A 768 -27.14 17.82 -6.06
N LEU A 769 -26.06 18.11 -5.31
CA LEU A 769 -25.82 19.36 -4.61
C LEU A 769 -25.57 20.51 -5.62
N GLY A 770 -26.43 21.52 -5.63
CA GLY A 770 -26.36 22.68 -6.54
C GLY A 770 -26.49 24.02 -5.81
N VAL A 771 -26.30 25.14 -6.52
CA VAL A 771 -26.43 26.49 -5.97
C VAL A 771 -27.71 27.13 -6.52
N ALA A 772 -28.58 27.62 -5.63
CA ALA A 772 -29.89 28.13 -6.01
C ALA A 772 -29.81 29.17 -7.16
N GLY A 773 -30.41 28.81 -8.30
CA GLY A 773 -30.47 29.65 -9.50
C GLY A 773 -29.12 29.91 -10.19
N MET A 774 -28.13 29.02 -10.03
CA MET A 774 -26.75 29.22 -10.49
C MET A 774 -26.10 30.52 -9.97
N SER A 775 -26.51 30.99 -8.79
CA SER A 775 -26.05 32.28 -8.27
C SER A 775 -24.54 32.30 -8.05
N THR A 776 -23.91 33.46 -8.26
CA THR A 776 -22.50 33.73 -7.90
C THR A 776 -22.39 34.65 -6.67
N ALA A 777 -23.51 35.04 -6.05
CA ALA A 777 -23.53 35.87 -4.85
C ALA A 777 -22.95 35.13 -3.62
N ASP A 778 -22.37 35.89 -2.69
CA ASP A 778 -22.13 35.38 -1.33
C ASP A 778 -23.50 35.16 -0.64
N SER A 779 -23.59 34.13 0.22
CA SER A 779 -24.83 33.74 0.89
C SER A 779 -25.98 33.33 -0.04
N ALA A 780 -25.65 32.78 -1.22
CA ALA A 780 -26.63 32.06 -2.02
C ALA A 780 -26.84 30.65 -1.46
N GLN A 781 -28.11 30.29 -1.25
CA GLN A 781 -28.54 29.00 -0.70
C GLN A 781 -28.02 27.83 -1.54
N VAL A 782 -27.54 26.79 -0.87
CA VAL A 782 -27.23 25.49 -1.48
C VAL A 782 -28.46 24.58 -1.36
N VAL A 783 -28.74 23.84 -2.42
CA VAL A 783 -29.94 23.02 -2.59
C VAL A 783 -29.58 21.66 -3.17
N GLN A 784 -30.54 20.74 -3.21
CA GLN A 784 -30.49 19.62 -4.15
C GLN A 784 -31.27 19.95 -5.44
N TYR A 785 -30.85 19.37 -6.56
CA TYR A 785 -31.55 19.48 -7.85
C TYR A 785 -31.32 18.21 -8.70
N ASP A 786 -32.23 17.87 -9.62
CA ASP A 786 -31.99 16.81 -10.61
C ASP A 786 -30.83 17.16 -11.54
N ASP A 787 -29.92 16.22 -11.80
CA ASP A 787 -28.72 16.55 -12.56
C ASP A 787 -29.02 16.86 -14.04
N ASN A 788 -28.75 18.11 -14.40
CA ASN A 788 -28.93 18.71 -15.72
C ASN A 788 -27.56 19.03 -16.37
N GLY A 789 -26.44 18.72 -15.71
CA GLY A 789 -25.08 18.99 -16.16
C GLY A 789 -24.57 20.42 -16.01
N THR A 790 -25.26 21.31 -15.26
CA THR A 790 -24.78 22.69 -15.06
C THR A 790 -23.58 22.77 -14.12
N ALA A 791 -22.76 23.82 -14.32
CA ALA A 791 -21.50 23.97 -13.58
C ALA A 791 -21.67 24.25 -12.08
N ASP A 792 -22.85 24.64 -11.61
CA ASP A 792 -23.12 24.84 -10.18
C ASP A 792 -23.39 23.52 -9.43
N HIS A 793 -23.63 22.41 -10.14
CA HIS A 793 -23.71 21.06 -9.58
C HIS A 793 -22.33 20.42 -9.32
N LEU A 794 -21.26 21.07 -9.78
CA LEU A 794 -19.89 20.52 -9.81
C LEU A 794 -19.02 21.16 -8.72
N TRP A 795 -18.45 20.32 -7.87
CA TRP A 795 -17.67 20.71 -6.70
C TRP A 795 -16.28 20.09 -6.74
N LEU A 796 -15.24 20.89 -6.52
CA LEU A 796 -13.85 20.46 -6.40
C LEU A 796 -13.49 20.38 -4.90
N PRO A 797 -13.18 19.18 -4.37
CA PRO A 797 -12.54 19.04 -3.07
C PRO A 797 -11.10 19.56 -3.10
N VAL A 798 -10.74 20.38 -2.13
CA VAL A 798 -9.37 20.88 -1.91
C VAL A 798 -8.98 20.58 -0.47
N ASP A 799 -7.84 19.94 -0.24
CA ASP A 799 -7.35 19.63 1.11
C ASP A 799 -7.16 20.91 1.95
N ALA A 800 -7.57 20.85 3.21
CA ALA A 800 -7.42 21.90 4.21
C ALA A 800 -6.67 21.41 5.47
N GLY A 801 -6.04 20.23 5.39
CA GLY A 801 -5.30 19.60 6.48
C GLY A 801 -6.19 18.81 7.44
N ASP A 802 -5.58 17.93 8.23
CA ASP A 802 -6.21 17.14 9.31
C ASP A 802 -7.50 16.39 8.89
N GLY A 803 -7.57 15.92 7.64
CA GLY A 803 -8.74 15.21 7.08
C GLY A 803 -9.95 16.10 6.74
N ASN A 804 -9.73 17.42 6.63
CA ASN A 804 -10.78 18.40 6.28
C ASN A 804 -10.58 18.88 4.83
N PHE A 805 -11.68 19.13 4.12
CA PHE A 805 -11.70 19.62 2.75
C PHE A 805 -12.51 20.91 2.62
N LYS A 806 -12.05 21.80 1.74
CA LYS A 806 -12.87 22.88 1.19
C LYS A 806 -13.57 22.35 -0.07
N LEU A 807 -14.89 22.56 -0.19
CA LEU A 807 -15.66 22.15 -1.36
C LEU A 807 -15.95 23.38 -2.22
N VAL A 808 -15.23 23.51 -3.35
CA VAL A 808 -15.25 24.70 -4.22
C VAL A 808 -16.22 24.49 -5.37
N ASN A 809 -17.22 25.36 -5.53
CA ASN A 809 -18.17 25.30 -6.63
C ASN A 809 -17.54 25.75 -7.96
N ARG A 810 -17.73 24.98 -9.04
CA ARG A 810 -17.14 25.26 -10.36
C ARG A 810 -17.69 26.52 -11.04
N HIS A 811 -18.96 26.87 -10.80
CA HIS A 811 -19.56 28.04 -11.44
C HIS A 811 -19.13 29.37 -10.81
N SER A 812 -19.02 29.40 -9.47
CA SER A 812 -18.76 30.64 -8.71
C SER A 812 -17.34 30.77 -8.16
N GLY A 813 -16.58 29.68 -8.05
CA GLY A 813 -15.29 29.64 -7.35
C GLY A 813 -15.40 29.79 -5.83
N LYS A 814 -16.59 29.58 -5.25
CA LYS A 814 -16.88 29.79 -3.82
C LYS A 814 -17.00 28.49 -3.04
N LEU A 815 -16.83 28.58 -1.72
CA LEU A 815 -16.81 27.42 -0.83
C LEU A 815 -18.19 27.12 -0.26
N LEU A 816 -18.48 25.83 -0.08
CA LEU A 816 -19.58 25.35 0.76
C LEU A 816 -19.36 25.79 2.22
N ALA A 817 -20.33 26.51 2.80
CA ALA A 817 -20.21 27.13 4.13
C ALA A 817 -21.53 27.04 4.92
N VAL A 818 -21.47 27.01 6.25
CA VAL A 818 -22.65 27.11 7.13
C VAL A 818 -22.91 28.56 7.48
N ASP A 819 -24.16 29.03 7.36
CA ASP A 819 -24.44 30.44 7.59
C ASP A 819 -24.07 30.93 9.01
N ARG A 820 -23.43 32.10 9.05
CA ARG A 820 -22.94 32.80 10.25
C ARG A 820 -22.10 31.93 11.21
N MET A 821 -21.45 30.87 10.71
CA MET A 821 -20.76 29.87 11.54
C MET A 821 -21.68 29.22 12.59
N SER A 822 -22.97 29.06 12.30
CA SER A 822 -23.93 28.52 13.25
C SER A 822 -23.58 27.10 13.70
N THR A 823 -23.93 26.75 14.94
CA THR A 823 -23.90 25.37 15.48
C THR A 823 -25.30 24.79 15.72
N ALA A 824 -26.36 25.55 15.38
CA ALA A 824 -27.74 25.10 15.48
C ALA A 824 -28.08 24.04 14.41
N ASP A 825 -29.02 23.16 14.73
CA ASP A 825 -29.68 22.32 13.73
C ASP A 825 -30.55 23.17 12.81
N SER A 826 -30.69 22.75 11.55
CA SER A 826 -31.40 23.50 10.50
C SER A 826 -30.86 24.91 10.26
N ALA A 827 -29.56 25.13 10.52
CA ALA A 827 -28.86 26.30 9.97
C ALA A 827 -28.55 26.05 8.48
N ASP A 828 -28.84 27.04 7.65
CA ASP A 828 -28.70 26.96 6.19
C ASP A 828 -27.25 26.75 5.77
N VAL A 829 -27.07 25.95 4.72
CA VAL A 829 -25.80 25.81 4.01
C VAL A 829 -25.86 26.64 2.72
N GLN A 830 -24.81 27.41 2.50
CA GLN A 830 -24.71 28.42 1.46
C GLN A 830 -23.34 28.33 0.77
N GLN A 831 -23.19 29.00 -0.38
CA GLN A 831 -21.85 29.32 -0.87
C GLN A 831 -21.36 30.65 -0.29
N TYR A 832 -20.06 30.74 -0.02
CA TYR A 832 -19.41 31.97 0.43
C TYR A 832 -17.97 32.04 -0.09
N ARG A 833 -17.45 33.24 -0.36
CA ARG A 833 -16.03 33.44 -0.67
C ARG A 833 -15.13 32.85 0.43
N ASP A 834 -13.94 32.39 0.08
CA ASP A 834 -12.96 31.93 1.08
C ASP A 834 -12.62 33.05 2.06
N ASN A 835 -12.79 32.78 3.36
CA ASN A 835 -12.49 33.70 4.46
C ASN A 835 -11.59 33.03 5.53
N GLY A 836 -11.18 31.78 5.30
CA GLY A 836 -10.38 30.97 6.23
C GLY A 836 -11.11 30.38 7.44
N THR A 837 -12.43 30.59 7.63
CA THR A 837 -13.13 30.11 8.83
C THR A 837 -13.52 28.62 8.76
N ALA A 838 -13.70 27.99 9.93
CA ALA A 838 -13.83 26.54 10.05
C ALA A 838 -15.18 25.97 9.57
N ASP A 839 -16.19 26.81 9.38
CA ASP A 839 -17.48 26.46 8.77
C ASP A 839 -17.37 26.18 7.25
N GLN A 840 -16.28 26.62 6.60
CA GLN A 840 -15.99 26.37 5.19
C GLN A 840 -15.24 25.05 4.95
N GLN A 841 -15.04 24.25 6.00
CA GLN A 841 -14.19 23.06 6.01
C GLN A 841 -15.01 21.84 6.45
N TRP A 842 -14.88 20.74 5.70
CA TRP A 842 -15.76 19.59 5.81
C TRP A 842 -14.98 18.27 5.82
N GLN A 843 -15.35 17.34 6.71
CA GLN A 843 -14.78 15.99 6.77
C GLN A 843 -15.69 15.01 6.05
N LEU A 844 -15.18 14.36 5.01
CA LEU A 844 -15.90 13.33 4.26
C LEU A 844 -15.60 11.96 4.88
N ARG A 845 -16.45 11.50 5.80
CA ARG A 845 -16.29 10.18 6.44
C ARG A 845 -17.15 9.15 5.75
N SER A 846 -16.61 7.95 5.51
CA SER A 846 -17.39 6.85 4.91
C SER A 846 -18.60 6.49 5.78
N SER A 847 -19.81 6.57 5.22
CA SER A 847 -21.10 6.40 5.92
C SER A 847 -21.34 4.96 6.44
N ILE A 848 -20.40 4.08 6.13
CA ILE A 848 -20.40 2.65 6.41
C ILE A 848 -19.66 2.33 7.74
N GLY A 849 -18.84 3.28 8.23
CA GLY A 849 -18.20 3.29 9.55
C GLY A 849 -18.67 4.47 10.42
N ARG A 850 -17.86 4.89 11.40
CA ARG A 850 -18.10 6.04 12.31
C ARG A 850 -17.04 7.13 12.14
#